data_AF-A0A7X6A3P1-F1
#
_entry.id   AF-A0A7X6A3P1-F1
#
_cell.length_a   1.000
_cell.length_b   1.000
_cell.length_c   1.000
_cell.angle_alpha   90.00
_cell.angle_beta   90.00
_cell.angle_gamma   90.00
#
_symmetry.space_group_name_H-M   'P 1'
#
loop_
_entity.id
_entity.type
_entity.pdbx_description
1 polymer ?
#
loop_
_entity_poly.entity_id
_entity_poly.type
_entity_poly.pdbx_seq_one_letter_code
_entity_poly.pdbx_strand_id
1 'polypeptide(L)'
;MEQYELYCLSDRFFYDRPTEGTEHPDFPLCARPVPDGWDHEAGEIWMHYAPRGLALPSQGWKIHVSSCLEDAERTMAAVWEYCVPRGIPFKYLRSEAVLVMMNSKSAFRGSSGKLLTVYPADLSEFELVLKELDELLTGIRGPYILSDLRYAEGPLFVRYGAFAERHCLSDSGERVLAIEDPTGRLVPDTRGPVFATPEWVTLPPFLEPHLTARNAVTANDLAYTIENVIQFSNGGGVYLGRNRETQTLVVLKEGRPLAGLDVDGRDAVTRMHHERAILERLAGLDVVPALEDYFVLGEHHFLVQEFIDSNPLQRLVVMRYPLTRPDPSPAVLQEYADWALGMLGKVTRAIQCLHDRGVVFGDLHPDNILIDADEHPVLIDFEVATLAEQQARSALAHPGYVPPPDRQGIEADRYALACLALGLFAPQTTMLVPLHPGKARHLAELITEAFPVPKATIDEAVATITGPAGADDAFPAELPVPGRASWPEVRAAITRAIVAAATPERDDRLFPGDISQFQPGGGVGLAHGAAGVLYALNRTGAGRFPEYDDWLRKHAVDPAIRPGLYDGLHGVAYVLDDLGYRQDALDALERGLAAPLPAPELGMHSGLAGIGLNLLHFAGEPGLRTAATRVIDQVADRLGRVDDVPETSGEANPRAGLMFGSSGPALLFLRAYERSGDTGLLDLAATALRQDLRRCSRDDSGMLQVNQGWRTLPYFEEGSAGIALVLDRYLRHRPDEELAEALTALRRVTRCGYFVQPGLFMGRAGLIAAAVDSGGPTDDLVRGLAWHALPYADGLAFPGNQLLRLSMDLATGSAGILLALGAALHEQPVALPFLGHPSAAGSPSPTSVWKEV
;
A
#
# COMPACT_ATOMS: atom_id res chain seq x y z
N MET A 1 -5.30 4.31 -2.07
CA MET A 1 -4.96 2.89 -2.22
C MET A 1 -4.11 2.80 -3.47
N GLU A 2 -2.81 2.64 -3.28
CA GLU A 2 -1.85 2.61 -4.38
C GLU A 2 -1.95 1.25 -5.08
N GLN A 3 -1.91 1.25 -6.42
CA GLN A 3 -2.09 0.06 -7.24
C GLN A 3 -0.74 -0.64 -7.46
N TYR A 4 -0.22 -1.32 -6.43
CA TYR A 4 1.06 -2.04 -6.49
C TYR A 4 1.11 -3.08 -7.63
N GLU A 5 -0.05 -3.64 -8.00
CA GLU A 5 -0.19 -4.60 -9.09
C GLU A 5 0.24 -4.01 -10.44
N LEU A 6 0.01 -2.71 -10.68
CA LEU A 6 0.45 -2.01 -11.90
C LEU A 6 1.96 -2.12 -12.06
N TYR A 7 2.68 -1.89 -10.97
CA TYR A 7 4.14 -1.87 -10.95
C TYR A 7 4.75 -3.27 -10.94
N CYS A 8 3.92 -4.32 -10.87
CA CYS A 8 4.35 -5.71 -10.98
C CYS A 8 4.38 -6.21 -12.43
N LEU A 9 3.85 -5.45 -13.40
CA LEU A 9 3.69 -5.91 -14.79
C LEU A 9 5.00 -5.96 -15.57
N SER A 10 5.96 -5.11 -15.25
CA SER A 10 7.15 -4.89 -16.10
C SER A 10 8.40 -5.65 -15.66
N ASP A 11 8.51 -6.00 -14.38
CA ASP A 11 9.66 -6.72 -13.85
C ASP A 11 9.22 -7.81 -12.86
N ARG A 12 9.90 -8.96 -12.93
CA ARG A 12 9.61 -10.13 -12.09
C ARG A 12 10.02 -9.90 -10.63
N PHE A 13 11.13 -9.21 -10.40
CA PHE A 13 11.77 -9.08 -9.09
C PHE A 13 11.51 -7.73 -8.44
N PHE A 14 11.36 -6.66 -9.20
CA PHE A 14 11.20 -5.30 -8.66
C PHE A 14 9.89 -4.65 -9.11
N TYR A 15 9.46 -3.64 -8.36
CA TYR A 15 8.44 -2.72 -8.84
C TYR A 15 9.03 -1.83 -9.95
N ASP A 16 8.35 -1.70 -11.08
CA ASP A 16 8.73 -0.79 -12.16
C ASP A 16 7.53 -0.21 -12.88
N ARG A 17 7.72 0.94 -13.54
CA ARG A 17 6.67 1.58 -14.35
C ARG A 17 6.32 0.69 -15.54
N PRO A 18 5.03 0.63 -15.94
CA PRO A 18 4.64 0.12 -17.24
C PRO A 18 5.31 0.95 -18.34
N THR A 19 6.36 0.42 -18.96
CA THR A 19 7.06 1.02 -20.10
C THR A 19 6.61 0.37 -21.41
N GLU A 20 6.95 1.01 -22.53
CA GLU A 20 6.79 0.42 -23.87
C GLU A 20 7.54 -0.92 -23.93
N GLY A 21 6.78 -2.01 -23.82
CA GLY A 21 7.32 -3.37 -23.77
C GLY A 21 6.58 -4.29 -24.74
N THR A 22 7.27 -5.31 -25.24
CA THR A 22 6.71 -6.30 -26.17
C THR A 22 5.57 -7.13 -25.59
N GLU A 23 5.46 -7.22 -24.26
CA GLU A 23 4.43 -8.00 -23.57
C GLU A 23 3.09 -7.26 -23.41
N HIS A 24 3.11 -5.92 -23.30
CA HIS A 24 1.93 -5.09 -23.10
C HIS A 24 2.02 -3.81 -23.94
N PRO A 25 1.83 -3.88 -25.27
CA PRO A 25 1.98 -2.74 -26.14
C PRO A 25 0.92 -1.66 -25.87
N ASP A 26 1.32 -0.41 -26.06
CA ASP A 26 0.41 0.73 -26.10
C ASP A 26 -0.64 0.52 -27.20
N PHE A 27 -1.82 1.12 -27.03
CA PHE A 27 -2.82 1.13 -28.10
C PHE A 27 -2.21 1.71 -29.39
N PRO A 28 -2.57 1.20 -30.58
CA PRO A 28 -2.04 1.71 -31.86
C PRO A 28 -2.23 3.22 -32.04
N LEU A 29 -3.25 3.81 -31.42
CA LEU A 29 -3.52 5.25 -31.44
C LEU A 29 -2.41 6.07 -30.77
N CYS A 30 -1.75 5.53 -29.73
CA CYS A 30 -0.64 6.17 -29.01
C CYS A 30 0.55 6.46 -29.93
N ALA A 31 0.75 5.63 -30.97
CA ALA A 31 1.83 5.78 -31.94
C ALA A 31 1.54 6.84 -33.03
N ARG A 32 0.35 7.46 -33.04
CA ARG A 32 0.05 8.53 -33.99
C ARG A 32 0.96 9.75 -33.74
N PRO A 33 1.40 10.46 -34.80
CA PRO A 33 2.14 11.69 -34.61
C PRO A 33 1.26 12.71 -33.87
N VAL A 34 1.88 13.44 -32.94
CA VAL A 34 1.23 14.56 -32.26
C VAL A 34 0.78 15.58 -33.33
N PRO A 35 -0.49 16.00 -33.33
CA PRO A 35 -1.00 16.93 -34.34
C PRO A 35 -0.23 18.27 -34.34
N ASP A 36 -0.16 18.92 -35.49
CA ASP A 36 0.47 20.24 -35.60
C ASP A 36 -0.18 21.25 -34.65
N GLY A 37 0.65 21.91 -33.84
CA GLY A 37 0.18 22.88 -32.84
C GLY A 37 -0.35 22.27 -31.54
N TRP A 38 -0.15 20.97 -31.31
CA TRP A 38 -0.48 20.29 -30.04
C TRP A 38 0.77 19.94 -29.24
N ASP A 39 0.57 19.80 -27.93
CA ASP A 39 1.53 19.22 -26.99
C ASP A 39 0.98 17.87 -26.50
N HIS A 40 1.91 16.95 -26.19
CA HIS A 40 1.60 15.60 -25.72
C HIS A 40 2.46 15.27 -24.51
N GLU A 41 1.83 14.68 -23.49
CA GLU A 41 2.50 14.16 -22.29
C GLU A 41 2.10 12.69 -22.09
N ALA A 42 3.09 11.80 -22.25
CA ALA A 42 2.93 10.36 -22.00
C ALA A 42 3.14 10.07 -20.52
N GLY A 43 2.06 9.77 -19.79
CA GLY A 43 2.10 9.33 -18.40
C GLY A 43 2.13 7.80 -18.26
N GLU A 44 2.22 7.32 -17.02
CA GLU A 44 2.23 5.87 -16.70
C GLU A 44 0.92 5.17 -17.10
N ILE A 45 -0.20 5.85 -16.85
CA ILE A 45 -1.56 5.33 -17.08
C ILE A 45 -2.24 6.05 -18.25
N TRP A 46 -1.98 7.36 -18.40
CA TRP A 46 -2.73 8.26 -19.28
C TRP A 46 -1.82 8.93 -20.32
N MET A 47 -2.30 8.97 -21.56
CA MET A 47 -1.71 9.74 -22.65
C MET A 47 -2.48 11.05 -22.80
N HIS A 48 -1.85 12.19 -22.54
CA HIS A 48 -2.49 13.52 -22.55
C HIS A 48 -2.21 14.25 -23.87
N TYR A 49 -3.24 14.92 -24.41
CA TYR A 49 -3.14 15.73 -25.62
C TYR A 49 -3.87 17.05 -25.42
N ALA A 50 -3.19 18.16 -25.67
CA ALA A 50 -3.78 19.49 -25.61
C ALA A 50 -3.21 20.41 -26.70
N PRO A 51 -3.98 21.37 -27.24
CA PRO A 51 -3.44 22.41 -28.10
C PRO A 51 -2.39 23.24 -27.34
N ARG A 52 -1.30 23.58 -28.02
CA ARG A 52 -0.20 24.35 -27.45
C ARG A 52 -0.68 25.73 -27.01
N GLY A 53 -0.40 26.08 -25.77
CA GLY A 53 -0.77 27.37 -25.18
C GLY A 53 -2.26 27.53 -24.87
N LEU A 54 -3.05 26.44 -24.91
CA LEU A 54 -4.45 26.48 -24.50
C LEU A 54 -4.56 26.84 -23.01
N ALA A 55 -5.33 27.88 -22.70
CA ALA A 55 -5.66 28.27 -21.34
C ALA A 55 -7.02 27.69 -20.94
N LEU A 56 -7.01 26.52 -20.30
CA LEU A 56 -8.20 25.93 -19.70
C LEU A 56 -8.52 26.55 -18.33
N PRO A 57 -9.79 26.54 -17.89
CA PRO A 57 -10.11 26.80 -16.50
C PRO A 57 -9.43 25.75 -15.60
N SER A 58 -9.15 26.11 -14.34
CA SER A 58 -8.50 25.20 -13.38
C SER A 58 -9.39 24.04 -12.93
N GLN A 59 -10.70 24.15 -13.15
CA GLN A 59 -11.74 23.17 -12.83
C GLN A 59 -12.98 23.38 -13.71
N GLY A 60 -13.79 22.34 -13.89
CA GLY A 60 -15.00 22.41 -14.69
C GLY A 60 -15.71 21.06 -14.83
N TRP A 61 -16.72 21.02 -15.69
CA TRP A 61 -17.36 19.77 -16.13
C TRP A 61 -16.46 19.06 -17.13
N LYS A 62 -16.10 17.81 -16.83
CA LYS A 62 -15.37 16.92 -17.73
C LYS A 62 -16.24 15.75 -18.17
N ILE A 63 -15.95 15.23 -19.34
CA ILE A 63 -16.66 14.10 -19.94
C ILE A 63 -15.72 12.90 -19.87
N HIS A 64 -16.15 11.84 -19.18
CA HIS A 64 -15.47 10.56 -19.23
C HIS A 64 -16.22 9.64 -20.18
N VAL A 65 -15.46 8.85 -20.94
CA VAL A 65 -16.04 7.86 -21.86
C VAL A 65 -15.62 6.48 -21.38
N SER A 66 -16.61 5.61 -21.22
CA SER A 66 -16.39 4.19 -20.91
C SER A 66 -16.30 3.37 -22.20
N SER A 67 -15.63 2.22 -22.14
CA SER A 67 -15.65 1.23 -23.22
C SER A 67 -15.29 -0.15 -22.69
N CYS A 68 -15.79 -1.20 -23.33
CA CYS A 68 -15.25 -2.54 -23.20
C CYS A 68 -13.98 -2.68 -24.04
N LEU A 69 -13.23 -3.78 -23.85
CA LEU A 69 -11.95 -3.99 -24.51
C LEU A 69 -12.11 -4.02 -26.04
N GLU A 70 -13.16 -4.67 -26.53
CA GLU A 70 -13.42 -4.87 -27.96
C GLU A 70 -13.76 -3.56 -28.70
N ASP A 71 -14.33 -2.59 -27.99
CA ASP A 71 -14.74 -1.30 -28.54
C ASP A 71 -13.71 -0.18 -28.28
N ALA A 72 -12.69 -0.42 -27.45
CA ALA A 72 -11.78 0.62 -26.93
C ALA A 72 -11.10 1.43 -28.04
N GLU A 73 -10.45 0.79 -29.01
CA GLU A 73 -9.78 1.49 -30.11
C GLU A 73 -10.76 2.31 -30.95
N ARG A 74 -11.96 1.76 -31.22
CA ARG A 74 -13.01 2.46 -31.98
C ARG A 74 -13.47 3.71 -31.23
N THR A 75 -13.67 3.60 -29.92
CA THR A 75 -14.01 4.74 -29.04
C THR A 75 -12.94 5.82 -29.08
N MET A 76 -11.67 5.43 -28.89
CA MET A 76 -10.56 6.39 -28.86
C MET A 76 -10.37 7.08 -30.20
N ALA A 77 -10.48 6.35 -31.32
CA ALA A 77 -10.40 6.91 -32.66
C ALA A 77 -11.52 7.93 -32.92
N ALA A 78 -12.77 7.61 -32.56
CA ALA A 78 -13.90 8.52 -32.73
C ALA A 78 -13.71 9.83 -31.95
N VAL A 79 -13.26 9.73 -30.68
CA VAL A 79 -12.98 10.92 -29.85
C VAL A 79 -11.80 11.72 -30.39
N TRP A 80 -10.73 11.06 -30.86
CA TRP A 80 -9.58 11.72 -31.48
C TRP A 80 -10.00 12.54 -32.70
N GLU A 81 -10.70 11.93 -33.66
CA GLU A 81 -11.17 12.60 -34.88
C GLU A 81 -12.19 13.71 -34.59
N TYR A 82 -12.87 13.63 -33.45
CA TYR A 82 -13.78 14.67 -33.00
C TYR A 82 -13.03 15.87 -32.36
N CYS A 83 -12.16 15.59 -31.40
CA CYS A 83 -11.50 16.58 -30.54
C CYS A 83 -10.36 17.32 -31.25
N VAL A 84 -9.54 16.63 -32.06
CA VAL A 84 -8.35 17.24 -32.67
C VAL A 84 -8.70 18.40 -33.62
N PRO A 85 -9.65 18.26 -34.57
CA PRO A 85 -10.03 19.37 -35.45
C PRO A 85 -10.70 20.54 -34.74
N ARG A 86 -11.24 20.31 -33.53
CA ARG A 86 -11.95 21.32 -32.73
C ARG A 86 -11.07 21.96 -31.66
N GLY A 87 -9.84 21.49 -31.46
CA GLY A 87 -8.95 22.04 -30.43
C GLY A 87 -9.35 21.67 -29.00
N ILE A 88 -10.09 20.57 -28.81
CA ILE A 88 -10.60 20.19 -27.48
C ILE A 88 -9.60 19.24 -26.81
N PRO A 89 -9.02 19.58 -25.65
CA PRO A 89 -8.04 18.73 -24.97
C PRO A 89 -8.68 17.46 -24.40
N PHE A 90 -7.92 16.36 -24.42
CA PHE A 90 -8.36 15.06 -23.97
C PHE A 90 -7.19 14.18 -23.54
N LYS A 91 -7.50 13.08 -22.87
CA LYS A 91 -6.55 12.03 -22.52
C LYS A 91 -7.20 10.66 -22.58
N TYR A 92 -6.43 9.61 -22.83
CA TYR A 92 -6.91 8.23 -22.85
C TYR A 92 -5.94 7.28 -22.16
N LEU A 93 -6.41 6.08 -21.78
CA LEU A 93 -5.57 5.04 -21.20
C LEU A 93 -4.54 4.53 -22.21
N ARG A 94 -3.36 4.21 -21.71
CA ARG A 94 -2.19 3.86 -22.53
C ARG A 94 -2.31 2.53 -23.28
N SER A 95 -2.82 1.49 -22.64
CA SER A 95 -2.84 0.12 -23.18
C SER A 95 -4.02 -0.71 -22.68
N GLU A 96 -4.25 -1.87 -23.33
CA GLU A 96 -5.26 -2.86 -22.93
C GLU A 96 -5.04 -3.36 -21.50
N ALA A 97 -3.79 -3.67 -21.12
CA ALA A 97 -3.45 -4.13 -19.78
C ALA A 97 -3.83 -3.10 -18.72
N VAL A 98 -3.61 -1.80 -18.99
CA VAL A 98 -4.01 -0.71 -18.10
C VAL A 98 -5.54 -0.59 -18.03
N LEU A 99 -6.26 -0.75 -19.15
CA LEU A 99 -7.73 -0.76 -19.17
C LEU A 99 -8.32 -1.91 -18.33
N VAL A 100 -7.80 -3.13 -18.51
CA VAL A 100 -8.21 -4.30 -17.72
C VAL A 100 -7.94 -4.07 -16.25
N MET A 101 -6.75 -3.57 -15.89
CA MET A 101 -6.40 -3.27 -14.50
C MET A 101 -7.29 -2.18 -13.90
N MET A 102 -7.50 -1.07 -14.61
CA MET A 102 -8.38 0.04 -14.19
C MET A 102 -9.85 -0.39 -14.08
N ASN A 103 -10.24 -1.53 -14.65
CA ASN A 103 -11.57 -2.11 -14.55
C ASN A 103 -11.60 -3.50 -13.88
N SER A 104 -10.51 -3.93 -13.25
CA SER A 104 -10.39 -5.25 -12.60
C SER A 104 -11.28 -5.35 -11.35
N LYS A 105 -11.45 -6.54 -10.76
CA LYS A 105 -12.22 -6.73 -9.50
C LYS A 105 -11.71 -5.83 -8.37
N SER A 106 -10.39 -5.64 -8.24
CA SER A 106 -9.74 -4.81 -7.21
C SER A 106 -9.60 -3.33 -7.59
N ALA A 107 -10.03 -2.92 -8.78
CA ALA A 107 -9.88 -1.54 -9.24
C ALA A 107 -10.57 -0.53 -8.31
N PHE A 108 -9.96 0.66 -8.19
CA PHE A 108 -10.56 1.74 -7.41
C PHE A 108 -11.89 2.19 -8.03
N ARG A 109 -12.96 2.02 -7.29
CA ARG A 109 -14.35 2.25 -7.75
C ARG A 109 -14.62 3.68 -8.25
N GLY A 110 -13.87 4.68 -7.77
CA GLY A 110 -14.03 6.08 -8.19
C GLY A 110 -13.33 6.43 -9.52
N SER A 111 -12.45 5.57 -10.02
CA SER A 111 -11.77 5.76 -11.32
C SER A 111 -12.08 4.65 -12.33
N SER A 112 -12.74 3.58 -11.90
CA SER A 112 -12.99 2.41 -12.72
C SER A 112 -13.89 2.67 -13.93
N GLY A 113 -13.59 1.97 -15.02
CA GLY A 113 -14.35 2.00 -16.27
C GLY A 113 -14.09 3.20 -17.18
N LYS A 114 -13.22 4.13 -16.76
CA LYS A 114 -12.84 5.32 -17.53
C LYS A 114 -11.77 4.96 -18.56
N LEU A 115 -12.14 4.91 -19.84
CA LEU A 115 -11.17 4.72 -20.92
C LEU A 115 -10.48 6.05 -21.28
N LEU A 116 -11.23 7.14 -21.33
CA LEU A 116 -10.71 8.45 -21.72
C LEU A 116 -11.49 9.59 -21.06
N THR A 117 -10.91 10.79 -21.08
CA THR A 117 -11.50 12.02 -20.54
C THR A 117 -11.32 13.17 -21.53
N VAL A 118 -12.40 13.91 -21.78
CA VAL A 118 -12.44 15.13 -22.60
C VAL A 118 -12.66 16.33 -21.67
N TYR A 119 -11.98 17.44 -21.95
CA TYR A 119 -11.95 18.65 -21.12
C TYR A 119 -12.49 19.87 -21.88
N PRO A 120 -13.81 20.08 -21.90
CA PRO A 120 -14.40 21.26 -22.50
C PRO A 120 -14.02 22.56 -21.76
N ALA A 121 -13.87 23.66 -22.50
CA ALA A 121 -13.46 24.95 -21.96
C ALA A 121 -14.58 25.65 -21.17
N ASP A 122 -15.84 25.47 -21.57
CA ASP A 122 -17.00 26.07 -20.92
C ASP A 122 -18.27 25.20 -21.02
N LEU A 123 -19.38 25.69 -20.45
CA LEU A 123 -20.65 24.96 -20.40
C LEU A 123 -21.28 24.75 -21.78
N SER A 124 -21.10 25.69 -22.71
CA SER A 124 -21.66 25.60 -24.07
C SER A 124 -20.92 24.56 -24.89
N GLU A 125 -19.58 24.57 -24.81
CA GLU A 125 -18.75 23.53 -25.43
C GLU A 125 -19.06 22.16 -24.79
N PHE A 126 -19.18 22.08 -23.47
CA PHE A 126 -19.55 20.84 -22.77
C PHE A 126 -20.87 20.24 -23.25
N GLU A 127 -21.93 21.06 -23.40
CA GLU A 127 -23.23 20.58 -23.89
C GLU A 127 -23.16 20.11 -25.35
N LEU A 128 -22.45 20.86 -26.21
CA LEU A 128 -22.30 20.52 -27.63
C LEU A 128 -21.51 19.21 -27.81
N VAL A 129 -20.37 19.09 -27.12
CA VAL A 129 -19.51 17.91 -27.18
C VAL A 129 -20.25 16.66 -26.71
N LEU A 130 -21.04 16.74 -25.64
CA LEU A 130 -21.86 15.62 -25.18
C LEU A 130 -22.84 15.14 -26.25
N LYS A 131 -23.60 16.06 -26.84
CA LYS A 131 -24.61 15.72 -27.85
C LYS A 131 -24.00 15.11 -29.11
N GLU A 132 -22.93 15.71 -29.63
CA GLU A 132 -22.28 15.22 -30.86
C GLU A 132 -21.53 13.90 -30.62
N LEU A 133 -20.88 13.72 -29.46
CA LEU A 133 -20.23 12.45 -29.13
C LEU A 133 -21.23 11.32 -28.86
N ASP A 134 -22.41 11.61 -28.32
CA ASP A 134 -23.47 10.59 -28.09
C ASP A 134 -23.92 9.97 -29.42
N GLU A 135 -24.12 10.80 -30.45
CA GLU A 135 -24.41 10.34 -31.81
C GLU A 135 -23.26 9.51 -32.40
N LEU A 136 -22.02 9.97 -32.26
CA LEU A 136 -20.83 9.29 -32.81
C LEU A 136 -20.50 7.96 -32.12
N LEU A 137 -20.83 7.82 -30.84
CA LEU A 137 -20.51 6.66 -30.02
C LEU A 137 -21.70 5.70 -29.87
N THR A 138 -22.75 5.85 -30.67
CA THR A 138 -23.90 4.94 -30.68
C THR A 138 -23.44 3.48 -30.88
N GLY A 139 -23.86 2.59 -29.96
CA GLY A 139 -23.55 1.16 -30.00
C GLY A 139 -22.23 0.76 -29.33
N ILE A 140 -21.44 1.72 -28.84
CA ILE A 140 -20.30 1.46 -27.96
C ILE A 140 -20.83 1.00 -26.60
N ARG A 141 -20.32 -0.13 -26.11
CA ARG A 141 -20.66 -0.64 -24.78
C ARG A 141 -19.52 -0.34 -23.80
N GLY A 142 -19.85 -0.11 -22.54
CA GLY A 142 -18.86 0.11 -21.49
C GLY A 142 -19.44 -0.06 -20.10
N PRO A 143 -18.59 -0.28 -19.08
CA PRO A 143 -19.04 -0.36 -17.70
C PRO A 143 -19.64 0.96 -17.22
N TYR A 144 -20.64 0.89 -16.34
CA TYR A 144 -21.17 2.08 -15.68
C TYR A 144 -20.10 2.75 -14.81
N ILE A 145 -19.84 4.05 -14.97
CA ILE A 145 -18.88 4.78 -14.11
C ILE A 145 -19.60 5.30 -12.85
N LEU A 146 -19.31 4.70 -11.69
CA LEU A 146 -20.04 4.98 -10.43
C LEU A 146 -19.91 6.42 -9.93
N SER A 147 -18.74 7.04 -10.13
CA SER A 147 -18.43 8.38 -9.64
C SER A 147 -19.05 9.50 -10.47
N ASP A 148 -19.72 9.17 -11.57
CA ASP A 148 -20.14 10.11 -12.60
C ASP A 148 -21.62 9.92 -12.95
N LEU A 149 -22.23 10.94 -13.54
CA LEU A 149 -23.60 10.86 -14.02
C LEU A 149 -23.60 10.35 -15.47
N ARG A 150 -24.32 9.26 -15.75
CA ARG A 150 -24.50 8.73 -17.12
C ARG A 150 -25.28 9.74 -17.97
N TYR A 151 -24.76 10.07 -19.15
CA TYR A 151 -25.48 10.81 -20.17
C TYR A 151 -26.16 9.82 -21.12
N ALA A 152 -27.45 10.05 -21.39
CA ALA A 152 -28.34 9.14 -22.12
C ALA A 152 -28.20 7.67 -21.68
N GLU A 153 -27.98 6.76 -22.63
CA GLU A 153 -27.76 5.33 -22.37
C GLU A 153 -26.27 4.97 -22.19
N GLY A 154 -25.38 5.96 -22.22
CA GLY A 154 -23.94 5.77 -22.31
C GLY A 154 -23.44 5.71 -23.76
N PRO A 155 -22.10 5.68 -23.99
CA PRO A 155 -21.04 5.43 -23.01
C PRO A 155 -20.48 6.68 -22.32
N LEU A 156 -21.14 7.83 -22.45
CA LEU A 156 -20.70 9.12 -21.91
C LEU A 156 -21.12 9.32 -20.45
N PHE A 157 -20.20 9.85 -19.64
CA PHE A 157 -20.39 10.12 -18.22
C PHE A 157 -19.81 11.49 -17.86
N VAL A 158 -20.41 12.18 -16.90
CA VAL A 158 -20.02 13.55 -16.57
C VAL A 158 -19.78 13.76 -15.08
N ARG A 159 -18.79 14.60 -14.79
CA ARG A 159 -18.47 15.02 -13.42
C ARG A 159 -17.83 16.40 -13.41
N TYR A 160 -18.09 17.17 -12.36
CA TYR A 160 -17.36 18.38 -12.05
C TYR A 160 -16.09 18.06 -11.24
N GLY A 161 -14.94 18.65 -11.61
CA GLY A 161 -13.70 18.46 -10.87
C GLY A 161 -12.52 19.27 -11.41
N ALA A 162 -11.33 19.04 -10.85
CA ALA A 162 -10.11 19.72 -11.26
C ALA A 162 -9.66 19.32 -12.67
N PHE A 163 -9.20 20.31 -13.44
CA PHE A 163 -8.55 20.12 -14.74
C PHE A 163 -7.03 20.12 -14.60
N ALA A 164 -6.50 20.94 -13.69
CA ALA A 164 -5.09 20.99 -13.32
C ALA A 164 -4.88 20.43 -11.92
N GLU A 165 -3.74 19.78 -11.69
CA GLU A 165 -3.38 19.27 -10.37
C GLU A 165 -3.12 20.41 -9.38
N ARG A 166 -4.00 20.54 -8.39
CA ARG A 166 -3.86 21.42 -7.24
C ARG A 166 -4.06 20.59 -5.99
N HIS A 167 -3.47 21.03 -4.89
CA HIS A 167 -3.50 20.26 -3.66
C HIS A 167 -3.80 21.14 -2.46
N CYS A 168 -4.48 20.56 -1.48
CA CYS A 168 -4.69 21.14 -0.15
C CYS A 168 -4.45 20.04 0.91
N LEU A 169 -4.56 20.40 2.19
CA LEU A 169 -4.64 19.40 3.24
C LEU A 169 -6.09 18.94 3.42
N SER A 170 -6.29 17.65 3.66
CA SER A 170 -7.54 17.08 4.17
C SER A 170 -7.73 17.41 5.65
N ASP A 171 -8.90 17.09 6.20
CA ASP A 171 -9.16 17.17 7.63
C ASP A 171 -8.27 16.21 8.45
N SER A 172 -7.79 15.12 7.83
CA SER A 172 -6.78 14.23 8.41
C SER A 172 -5.35 14.79 8.32
N GLY A 173 -5.16 15.97 7.73
CA GLY A 173 -3.84 16.59 7.55
C GLY A 173 -3.03 16.00 6.41
N GLU A 174 -3.62 15.18 5.54
CA GLU A 174 -2.96 14.59 4.38
C GLU A 174 -3.06 15.50 3.17
N ARG A 175 -2.02 15.55 2.35
CA ARG A 175 -2.06 16.27 1.08
C ARG A 175 -2.95 15.55 0.05
N VAL A 176 -4.04 16.19 -0.36
CA VAL A 176 -5.03 15.66 -1.31
C VAL A 176 -5.23 16.59 -2.51
N LEU A 177 -5.76 16.05 -3.62
CA LEU A 177 -6.12 16.86 -4.79
C LEU A 177 -7.28 17.81 -4.46
N ALA A 178 -7.27 19.00 -5.04
CA ALA A 178 -8.17 20.09 -4.66
C ALA A 178 -8.86 20.78 -5.84
N ILE A 179 -10.08 21.25 -5.57
CA ILE A 179 -10.81 22.25 -6.35
C ILE A 179 -10.93 23.54 -5.53
N GLU A 180 -11.34 24.62 -6.17
CA GLU A 180 -11.49 25.95 -5.58
C GLU A 180 -12.97 26.26 -5.37
N ASP A 181 -13.31 26.69 -4.14
CA ASP A 181 -14.64 27.19 -3.81
C ASP A 181 -14.82 28.65 -4.30
N PRO A 182 -16.05 29.21 -4.28
CA PRO A 182 -16.29 30.58 -4.75
C PRO A 182 -15.55 31.69 -3.98
N THR A 183 -14.91 31.37 -2.85
CA THR A 183 -14.09 32.31 -2.06
C THR A 183 -12.61 32.28 -2.45
N GLY A 184 -12.22 31.40 -3.38
CA GLY A 184 -10.84 31.21 -3.80
C GLY A 184 -10.06 30.21 -2.94
N ARG A 185 -10.73 29.52 -2.01
CA ARG A 185 -10.08 28.54 -1.11
C ARG A 185 -10.04 27.17 -1.77
N LEU A 186 -8.87 26.53 -1.70
CA LEU A 186 -8.71 25.14 -2.13
C LEU A 186 -9.34 24.19 -1.11
N VAL A 187 -10.19 23.28 -1.60
CA VAL A 187 -10.88 22.25 -0.83
C VAL A 187 -10.74 20.89 -1.53
N PRO A 188 -10.81 19.77 -0.80
CA PRO A 188 -10.61 18.44 -1.39
C PRO A 188 -11.54 18.12 -2.58
N ASP A 189 -10.98 17.66 -3.70
CA ASP A 189 -11.71 17.09 -4.83
C ASP A 189 -12.16 15.66 -4.48
N THR A 190 -13.32 15.54 -3.85
CA THR A 190 -13.83 14.27 -3.32
C THR A 190 -14.13 13.27 -4.45
N ARG A 191 -13.40 12.15 -4.51
CA ARG A 191 -13.49 11.12 -5.59
C ARG A 191 -14.13 9.81 -5.09
N GLY A 192 -15.36 9.89 -4.61
CA GLY A 192 -16.11 8.71 -4.17
C GLY A 192 -16.74 7.89 -5.31
N PRO A 193 -17.20 6.65 -5.05
CA PRO A 193 -17.89 5.79 -6.01
C PRO A 193 -19.39 6.16 -6.13
N VAL A 194 -19.70 7.45 -6.05
CA VAL A 194 -21.06 7.99 -6.14
C VAL A 194 -20.96 9.35 -6.83
N PHE A 195 -21.85 9.62 -7.78
CA PHE A 195 -21.97 10.95 -8.36
C PHE A 195 -22.43 11.97 -7.31
N ALA A 196 -21.63 13.02 -7.15
CA ALA A 196 -21.94 14.19 -6.33
C ALA A 196 -21.44 15.47 -7.04
N THR A 197 -22.16 16.57 -6.84
CA THR A 197 -21.74 17.90 -7.25
C THR A 197 -21.29 18.69 -6.01
N PRO A 198 -20.22 19.51 -6.09
CA PRO A 198 -19.91 20.44 -5.02
C PRO A 198 -21.11 21.34 -4.70
N GLU A 199 -21.27 21.76 -3.45
CA GLU A 199 -22.47 22.49 -2.98
C GLU A 199 -22.73 23.80 -3.76
N TRP A 200 -21.67 24.41 -4.28
CA TRP A 200 -21.75 25.67 -5.05
C TRP A 200 -21.93 25.46 -6.56
N VAL A 201 -21.94 24.21 -7.05
CA VAL A 201 -22.11 23.88 -8.47
C VAL A 201 -23.55 23.48 -8.72
N THR A 202 -24.24 24.25 -9.55
CA THR A 202 -25.59 23.90 -10.02
C THR A 202 -25.50 22.90 -11.17
N LEU A 203 -26.34 21.87 -11.14
CA LEU A 203 -26.46 20.91 -12.22
C LEU A 203 -27.04 21.60 -13.47
N PRO A 204 -26.39 21.51 -14.65
CA PRO A 204 -26.96 22.01 -15.89
C PRO A 204 -28.36 21.43 -16.19
N PRO A 205 -29.35 22.23 -16.61
CA PRO A 205 -30.73 21.75 -16.79
C PRO A 205 -30.87 20.55 -17.74
N PHE A 206 -30.04 20.47 -18.79
CA PHE A 206 -30.06 19.35 -19.71
C PHE A 206 -29.58 18.02 -19.10
N LEU A 207 -28.95 18.05 -17.90
CA LEU A 207 -28.55 16.87 -17.15
C LEU A 207 -29.63 16.38 -16.14
N GLU A 208 -30.65 17.18 -15.84
CA GLU A 208 -31.72 16.83 -14.89
C GLU A 208 -32.50 15.55 -15.26
N PRO A 209 -32.85 15.30 -16.54
CA PRO A 209 -33.53 14.06 -16.92
C PRO A 209 -32.67 12.82 -16.62
N HIS A 210 -31.35 12.92 -16.78
CA HIS A 210 -30.41 11.83 -16.54
C HIS A 210 -30.25 11.55 -15.03
N LEU A 211 -30.21 12.59 -14.20
CA LEU A 211 -30.22 12.43 -12.75
C LEU A 211 -31.55 11.80 -12.27
N THR A 212 -32.67 12.20 -12.87
CA THR A 212 -33.98 11.62 -12.58
C THR A 212 -34.04 10.14 -12.95
N ALA A 213 -33.52 9.77 -14.13
CA ALA A 213 -33.47 8.37 -14.58
C ALA A 213 -32.63 7.51 -13.62
N ARG A 214 -31.46 8.00 -13.19
CA ARG A 214 -30.63 7.35 -12.18
C ARG A 214 -31.38 7.10 -10.86
N ASN A 215 -32.14 8.09 -10.40
CA ASN A 215 -32.86 8.01 -9.13
C ASN A 215 -34.17 7.20 -9.21
N ALA A 216 -34.64 6.84 -10.41
CA ALA A 216 -35.87 6.07 -10.60
C ALA A 216 -35.72 4.57 -10.27
N VAL A 217 -34.49 4.05 -10.23
CA VAL A 217 -34.22 2.67 -9.81
C VAL A 217 -34.36 2.59 -8.29
N THR A 218 -35.39 1.88 -7.80
CA THR A 218 -35.64 1.70 -6.37
C THR A 218 -35.62 0.24 -5.97
N ALA A 219 -35.20 -0.05 -4.73
CA ALA A 219 -35.19 -1.37 -4.13
C ALA A 219 -36.51 -1.71 -3.40
N ASN A 220 -37.55 -0.88 -3.57
CA ASN A 220 -38.77 -0.96 -2.76
C ASN A 220 -39.56 -2.25 -3.03
N ASP A 221 -39.50 -2.78 -4.24
CA ASP A 221 -40.23 -3.99 -4.66
C ASP A 221 -39.42 -5.29 -4.50
N LEU A 222 -38.20 -5.23 -3.94
CA LEU A 222 -37.41 -6.43 -3.69
C LEU A 222 -38.02 -7.29 -2.59
N ALA A 223 -37.93 -8.62 -2.76
CA ALA A 223 -38.24 -9.59 -1.69
C ALA A 223 -37.25 -9.52 -0.51
N TYR A 224 -36.17 -8.75 -0.65
CA TYR A 224 -35.09 -8.62 0.32
C TYR A 224 -34.93 -7.19 0.82
N THR A 225 -34.45 -7.08 2.06
CA THR A 225 -34.00 -5.81 2.66
C THR A 225 -32.51 -5.91 2.90
N ILE A 226 -31.72 -4.98 2.35
CA ILE A 226 -30.27 -4.89 2.60
C ILE A 226 -30.06 -4.24 3.97
N GLU A 227 -29.35 -4.91 4.86
CA GLU A 227 -29.08 -4.44 6.23
C GLU A 227 -27.74 -3.70 6.32
N ASN A 228 -26.68 -4.29 5.75
CA ASN A 228 -25.37 -3.67 5.69
C ASN A 228 -24.54 -4.21 4.52
N VAL A 229 -23.50 -3.46 4.20
CA VAL A 229 -22.46 -3.92 3.27
C VAL A 229 -21.50 -4.81 4.03
N ILE A 230 -21.13 -5.94 3.45
CA ILE A 230 -20.04 -6.81 3.93
C ILE A 230 -18.74 -6.39 3.25
N GLN A 231 -18.75 -6.29 1.92
CA GLN A 231 -17.57 -5.95 1.13
C GLN A 231 -17.96 -5.22 -0.15
N PHE A 232 -17.07 -4.36 -0.64
CA PHE A 232 -17.16 -3.80 -1.98
C PHE A 232 -15.97 -4.23 -2.83
N SER A 233 -16.27 -4.50 -4.10
CA SER A 233 -15.29 -4.61 -5.18
C SER A 233 -15.70 -3.69 -6.32
N ASN A 234 -14.88 -3.57 -7.36
CA ASN A 234 -15.35 -2.96 -8.61
C ASN A 234 -16.37 -3.85 -9.34
N GLY A 235 -16.31 -5.17 -9.19
CA GLY A 235 -17.31 -6.08 -9.77
C GLY A 235 -18.71 -5.91 -9.17
N GLY A 236 -18.83 -5.31 -7.98
CA GLY A 236 -20.08 -5.13 -7.24
C GLY A 236 -19.87 -5.27 -5.73
N GLY A 237 -20.94 -5.18 -4.95
CA GLY A 237 -20.95 -5.38 -3.51
C GLY A 237 -21.40 -6.77 -3.05
N VAL A 238 -20.98 -7.14 -1.86
CA VAL A 238 -21.53 -8.25 -1.08
C VAL A 238 -22.26 -7.65 0.12
N TYR A 239 -23.52 -8.02 0.29
CA TYR A 239 -24.42 -7.41 1.26
C TYR A 239 -25.01 -8.47 2.19
N LEU A 240 -25.13 -8.13 3.47
CA LEU A 240 -26.02 -8.84 4.37
C LEU A 240 -27.44 -8.32 4.12
N GLY A 241 -28.38 -9.22 3.93
CA GLY A 241 -29.79 -8.87 3.82
C GLY A 241 -30.70 -9.85 4.53
N ARG A 242 -31.98 -9.56 4.45
CA ARG A 242 -33.05 -10.36 5.05
C ARG A 242 -34.17 -10.57 4.05
N ASN A 243 -34.64 -11.80 3.91
CA ASN A 243 -35.86 -12.09 3.16
C ASN A 243 -37.07 -11.52 3.92
N ARG A 244 -37.91 -10.73 3.25
CA ARG A 244 -39.04 -10.02 3.86
C ARG A 244 -40.15 -10.95 4.34
N GLU A 245 -40.34 -12.10 3.69
CA GLU A 245 -41.39 -13.06 4.04
C GLU A 245 -40.95 -14.00 5.17
N THR A 246 -39.77 -14.62 5.03
CA THR A 246 -39.28 -15.64 5.98
C THR A 246 -38.50 -15.05 7.14
N GLN A 247 -38.06 -13.79 7.03
CA GLN A 247 -37.16 -13.11 7.97
C GLN A 247 -35.78 -13.77 8.12
N THR A 248 -35.41 -14.69 7.23
CA THR A 248 -34.10 -15.35 7.23
C THR A 248 -33.01 -14.41 6.71
N LEU A 249 -31.82 -14.50 7.30
CA LEU A 249 -30.63 -13.79 6.83
C LEU A 249 -30.11 -14.44 5.55
N VAL A 250 -29.64 -13.61 4.63
CA VAL A 250 -29.07 -14.01 3.34
C VAL A 250 -27.89 -13.12 2.98
N VAL A 251 -27.02 -13.64 2.11
CA VAL A 251 -25.97 -12.85 1.46
C VAL A 251 -26.40 -12.53 0.04
N LEU A 252 -26.39 -11.26 -0.33
CA LEU A 252 -26.61 -10.82 -1.71
C LEU A 252 -25.28 -10.42 -2.32
N LYS A 253 -24.86 -11.11 -3.38
CA LYS A 253 -23.72 -10.70 -4.21
C LYS A 253 -24.23 -9.93 -5.42
N GLU A 254 -23.66 -8.77 -5.69
CA GLU A 254 -23.94 -7.93 -6.86
C GLU A 254 -22.86 -8.12 -7.93
N GLY A 255 -23.29 -8.25 -9.18
CA GLY A 255 -22.47 -8.33 -10.38
C GLY A 255 -22.82 -7.17 -11.30
N ARG A 256 -21.84 -6.31 -11.55
CA ARG A 256 -21.95 -5.14 -12.43
C ARG A 256 -21.57 -5.53 -13.86
N PRO A 257 -22.43 -5.28 -14.85
CA PRO A 257 -22.11 -5.55 -16.26
C PRO A 257 -20.83 -4.84 -16.71
N LEU A 258 -20.01 -5.54 -17.48
CA LEU A 258 -18.77 -5.06 -18.09
C LEU A 258 -17.72 -4.53 -17.10
N ALA A 259 -17.92 -4.74 -15.79
CA ALA A 259 -17.04 -4.25 -14.73
C ALA A 259 -16.46 -5.40 -13.91
N GLY A 260 -15.34 -5.13 -13.24
CA GLY A 260 -14.65 -6.11 -12.42
C GLY A 260 -14.05 -7.23 -13.27
N LEU A 261 -13.30 -6.89 -14.32
CA LEU A 261 -12.71 -7.85 -15.24
C LEU A 261 -11.72 -8.79 -14.53
N ASP A 262 -11.71 -10.06 -14.94
CA ASP A 262 -10.61 -10.98 -14.64
C ASP A 262 -9.53 -10.91 -15.74
N VAL A 263 -8.47 -11.72 -15.60
CA VAL A 263 -7.36 -11.74 -16.58
C VAL A 263 -7.78 -12.28 -17.96
N ASP A 264 -8.89 -13.01 -18.04
CA ASP A 264 -9.46 -13.52 -19.28
C ASP A 264 -10.48 -12.53 -19.89
N GLY A 265 -10.67 -11.36 -19.28
CA GLY A 265 -11.61 -10.34 -19.73
C GLY A 265 -13.09 -10.63 -19.41
N ARG A 266 -13.38 -11.62 -18.56
CA ARG A 266 -14.76 -11.89 -18.12
C ARG A 266 -15.18 -10.87 -17.08
N ASP A 267 -16.39 -10.34 -17.20
CA ASP A 267 -16.96 -9.39 -16.23
C ASP A 267 -17.61 -10.08 -15.02
N ALA A 268 -18.00 -9.29 -14.03
CA ALA A 268 -18.62 -9.78 -12.80
C ALA A 268 -19.94 -10.54 -13.04
N VAL A 269 -20.72 -10.16 -14.05
CA VAL A 269 -21.98 -10.84 -14.39
C VAL A 269 -21.71 -12.23 -14.97
N THR A 270 -20.75 -12.35 -15.88
CA THR A 270 -20.33 -13.62 -16.47
C THR A 270 -19.84 -14.58 -15.39
N ARG A 271 -19.00 -14.10 -14.47
CA ARG A 271 -18.51 -14.93 -13.35
C ARG A 271 -19.59 -15.27 -12.33
N MET A 272 -20.55 -14.38 -12.07
CA MET A 272 -21.71 -14.67 -11.20
C MET A 272 -22.61 -15.76 -11.80
N HIS A 273 -22.88 -15.72 -13.10
CA HIS A 273 -23.63 -16.78 -13.77
C HIS A 273 -22.93 -18.13 -13.67
N HIS A 274 -21.62 -18.12 -13.77
CA HIS A 274 -20.79 -19.29 -13.58
C HIS A 274 -20.85 -19.80 -12.13
N GLU A 275 -20.67 -18.92 -11.13
CA GLU A 275 -20.81 -19.26 -9.71
C GLU A 275 -22.15 -19.91 -9.41
N ARG A 276 -23.25 -19.34 -9.93
CA ARG A 276 -24.59 -19.91 -9.80
C ARG A 276 -24.67 -21.35 -10.30
N ALA A 277 -24.16 -21.62 -11.51
CA ALA A 277 -24.19 -22.96 -12.10
C ALA A 277 -23.36 -23.97 -11.28
N ILE A 278 -22.25 -23.53 -10.70
CA ILE A 278 -21.42 -24.36 -9.82
C ILE A 278 -22.17 -24.66 -8.51
N LEU A 279 -22.80 -23.68 -7.87
CA LEU A 279 -23.59 -23.89 -6.65
C LEU A 279 -24.78 -24.83 -6.87
N GLU A 280 -25.48 -24.71 -8.00
CA GLU A 280 -26.56 -25.65 -8.37
C GLU A 280 -26.05 -27.09 -8.47
N ARG A 281 -24.82 -27.30 -8.98
CA ARG A 281 -24.18 -28.63 -9.05
C ARG A 281 -23.74 -29.16 -7.68
N LEU A 282 -23.33 -28.27 -6.79
CA LEU A 282 -22.85 -28.59 -5.45
C LEU A 282 -23.97 -28.67 -4.40
N ALA A 283 -25.23 -28.47 -4.83
CA ALA A 283 -26.39 -28.55 -3.96
C ALA A 283 -26.40 -29.82 -3.09
N GLY A 284 -26.77 -29.64 -1.82
CA GLY A 284 -26.84 -30.69 -0.80
C GLY A 284 -25.52 -31.02 -0.11
N LEU A 285 -24.42 -30.31 -0.42
CA LEU A 285 -23.21 -30.32 0.40
C LEU A 285 -23.34 -29.28 1.53
N ASP A 286 -22.88 -29.63 2.72
CA ASP A 286 -22.82 -28.75 3.90
C ASP A 286 -21.57 -27.87 3.93
N VAL A 287 -20.65 -28.06 2.98
CA VAL A 287 -19.39 -27.30 2.86
C VAL A 287 -19.49 -26.14 1.86
N VAL A 288 -20.69 -25.83 1.36
CA VAL A 288 -20.97 -24.71 0.45
C VAL A 288 -22.27 -24.03 0.86
N PRO A 289 -22.43 -22.71 0.65
CA PRO A 289 -23.70 -22.03 0.95
C PRO A 289 -24.80 -22.49 0.01
N ALA A 290 -26.04 -22.60 0.51
CA ALA A 290 -27.18 -22.85 -0.35
C ALA A 290 -27.45 -21.65 -1.30
N LEU A 291 -27.83 -21.96 -2.54
CA LEU A 291 -28.33 -20.98 -3.51
C LEU A 291 -29.82 -20.74 -3.26
N GLU A 292 -30.20 -19.50 -2.95
CA GLU A 292 -31.57 -19.13 -2.61
C GLU A 292 -32.32 -18.53 -3.80
N ASP A 293 -31.72 -17.55 -4.49
CA ASP A 293 -32.41 -16.77 -5.52
C ASP A 293 -31.44 -16.05 -6.47
N TYR A 294 -31.98 -15.51 -7.56
CA TYR A 294 -31.27 -14.69 -8.53
C TYR A 294 -32.21 -13.69 -9.21
N PHE A 295 -31.81 -12.42 -9.28
CA PHE A 295 -32.60 -11.36 -9.93
C PHE A 295 -31.72 -10.26 -10.54
N VAL A 296 -32.35 -9.38 -11.33
CA VAL A 296 -31.70 -8.20 -11.93
C VAL A 296 -32.39 -6.94 -11.43
N LEU A 297 -31.60 -5.96 -10.98
CA LEU A 297 -32.07 -4.64 -10.54
C LEU A 297 -31.13 -3.56 -11.08
N GLY A 298 -31.68 -2.58 -11.81
CA GLY A 298 -30.89 -1.45 -12.31
C GLY A 298 -29.71 -1.88 -13.19
N GLU A 299 -29.93 -2.82 -14.11
CA GLU A 299 -28.91 -3.48 -14.95
C GLU A 299 -27.93 -4.39 -14.19
N HIS A 300 -27.89 -4.34 -12.86
CA HIS A 300 -27.00 -5.17 -12.05
C HIS A 300 -27.65 -6.50 -11.71
N HIS A 301 -26.83 -7.53 -11.64
CA HIS A 301 -27.26 -8.90 -11.35
C HIS A 301 -27.01 -9.22 -9.88
N PHE A 302 -27.94 -9.92 -9.24
CA PHE A 302 -27.86 -10.29 -7.84
C PHE A 302 -27.99 -11.80 -7.68
N LEU A 303 -27.02 -12.40 -6.98
CA LEU A 303 -27.04 -13.79 -6.56
C LEU A 303 -27.29 -13.84 -5.06
N VAL A 304 -28.35 -14.52 -4.63
CA VAL A 304 -28.72 -14.63 -3.22
C VAL A 304 -28.30 -16.00 -2.69
N GLN A 305 -27.53 -16.01 -1.62
CA GLN A 305 -26.97 -17.18 -0.98
C GLN A 305 -27.37 -17.23 0.50
N GLU A 306 -27.31 -18.41 1.08
CA GLU A 306 -27.40 -18.62 2.53
C GLU A 306 -26.39 -17.74 3.29
N PHE A 307 -26.84 -17.16 4.42
CA PHE A 307 -25.93 -16.51 5.36
C PHE A 307 -25.34 -17.52 6.33
N ILE A 308 -24.01 -17.60 6.37
CA ILE A 308 -23.27 -18.47 7.29
C ILE A 308 -22.75 -17.63 8.48
N ASP A 309 -23.28 -17.88 9.68
CA ASP A 309 -22.81 -17.22 10.91
C ASP A 309 -21.42 -17.74 11.30
N SER A 310 -20.38 -17.04 10.84
CA SER A 310 -19.02 -17.57 10.79
C SER A 310 -17.96 -16.46 10.75
N ASN A 311 -16.70 -16.86 10.86
CA ASN A 311 -15.56 -15.99 10.62
C ASN A 311 -14.68 -16.56 9.51
N PRO A 312 -14.10 -15.74 8.62
CA PRO A 312 -13.06 -16.20 7.71
C PRO A 312 -11.89 -16.83 8.48
N LEU A 313 -11.33 -17.92 7.96
CA LEU A 313 -10.19 -18.62 8.55
C LEU A 313 -9.01 -17.66 8.77
N GLN A 314 -8.78 -16.72 7.85
CA GLN A 314 -7.76 -15.69 7.99
C GLN A 314 -7.89 -14.90 9.30
N ARG A 315 -9.12 -14.52 9.68
CA ARG A 315 -9.38 -13.78 10.93
C ARG A 315 -9.06 -14.64 12.15
N LEU A 316 -9.42 -15.92 12.12
CA LEU A 316 -9.12 -16.85 13.20
C LEU A 316 -7.62 -17.08 13.36
N VAL A 317 -6.89 -17.21 12.25
CA VAL A 317 -5.42 -17.27 12.24
C VAL A 317 -4.86 -16.04 12.92
N VAL A 318 -5.21 -14.83 12.46
CA VAL A 318 -4.68 -13.56 13.04
C VAL A 318 -4.95 -13.45 14.54
N MET A 319 -6.16 -13.80 15.00
CA MET A 319 -6.55 -13.69 16.41
C MET A 319 -5.84 -14.71 17.32
N ARG A 320 -5.54 -15.90 16.79
CA ARG A 320 -4.94 -17.02 17.54
C ARG A 320 -3.42 -17.10 17.39
N TYR A 321 -2.84 -16.43 16.40
CA TYR A 321 -1.45 -16.62 16.02
C TYR A 321 -0.50 -16.27 17.19
N PRO A 322 0.26 -17.22 17.72
CA PRO A 322 0.93 -17.03 19.01
C PRO A 322 2.14 -16.09 18.94
N LEU A 323 2.79 -15.98 17.77
CA LEU A 323 3.98 -15.15 17.60
C LEU A 323 3.68 -13.65 17.46
N THR A 324 2.41 -13.23 17.40
CA THR A 324 2.03 -11.81 17.51
C THR A 324 2.01 -11.32 18.96
N ARG A 325 2.13 -12.24 19.93
CA ARG A 325 2.20 -11.95 21.36
C ARG A 325 3.65 -12.06 21.86
N PRO A 326 4.01 -11.32 22.90
CA PRO A 326 5.32 -11.42 23.51
C PRO A 326 5.46 -12.76 24.26
N ASP A 327 6.59 -13.44 24.03
CA ASP A 327 7.04 -14.64 24.76
C ASP A 327 5.97 -15.75 24.91
N PRO A 328 5.40 -16.26 23.82
CA PRO A 328 4.41 -17.32 23.89
C PRO A 328 5.01 -18.57 24.55
N SER A 329 4.26 -19.19 25.47
CA SER A 329 4.70 -20.42 26.12
C SER A 329 4.68 -21.61 25.14
N PRO A 330 5.49 -22.65 25.36
CA PRO A 330 5.44 -23.87 24.54
C PRO A 330 4.06 -24.51 24.47
N ALA A 331 3.25 -24.40 25.53
CA ALA A 331 1.88 -24.91 25.56
C ALA A 331 0.97 -24.15 24.58
N VAL A 332 1.11 -22.83 24.49
CA VAL A 332 0.35 -22.00 23.54
C VAL A 332 0.75 -22.30 22.09
N LEU A 333 2.05 -22.53 21.84
CA LEU A 333 2.53 -22.96 20.52
C LEU A 333 1.97 -24.33 20.11
N GLN A 334 1.90 -25.27 21.06
CA GLN A 334 1.31 -26.60 20.84
C GLN A 334 -0.19 -26.51 20.55
N GLU A 335 -0.94 -25.75 21.36
CA GLU A 335 -2.39 -25.57 21.18
C GLU A 335 -2.70 -25.00 19.78
N TYR A 336 -1.94 -23.99 19.35
CA TYR A 336 -2.07 -23.43 18.01
C TYR A 336 -1.76 -24.47 16.91
N ALA A 337 -0.68 -25.24 17.08
CA ALA A 337 -0.28 -26.26 16.12
C ALA A 337 -1.35 -27.35 15.95
N ASP A 338 -1.90 -27.85 17.06
CA ASP A 338 -2.96 -28.86 17.04
C ASP A 338 -4.23 -28.33 16.37
N TRP A 339 -4.63 -27.09 16.69
CA TRP A 339 -5.76 -26.43 16.06
C TRP A 339 -5.56 -26.24 14.56
N ALA A 340 -4.41 -25.70 14.14
CA ALA A 340 -4.12 -25.43 12.73
C ALA A 340 -4.09 -26.72 11.89
N LEU A 341 -3.47 -27.78 12.39
CA LEU A 341 -3.45 -29.09 11.71
C LEU A 341 -4.83 -29.73 11.66
N GLY A 342 -5.61 -29.62 12.75
CA GLY A 342 -7.00 -30.07 12.78
C GLY A 342 -7.86 -29.35 11.74
N MET A 343 -7.69 -28.03 11.63
CA MET A 343 -8.40 -27.19 10.66
C MET A 343 -8.00 -27.52 9.22
N LEU A 344 -6.70 -27.66 8.94
CA LEU A 344 -6.20 -28.11 7.63
C LEU A 344 -6.89 -29.41 7.20
N GLY A 345 -6.96 -30.39 8.11
CA GLY A 345 -7.63 -31.67 7.84
C GLY A 345 -9.14 -31.52 7.54
N LYS A 346 -9.84 -30.57 8.18
CA LYS A 346 -11.26 -30.27 7.87
C LYS A 346 -11.39 -29.64 6.48
N VAL A 347 -10.55 -28.66 6.15
CA VAL A 347 -10.55 -27.99 4.83
C VAL A 347 -10.21 -28.98 3.71
N THR A 348 -9.23 -29.86 3.91
CA THR A 348 -8.91 -30.92 2.93
C THR A 348 -10.12 -31.80 2.64
N ARG A 349 -10.92 -32.17 3.65
CA ARG A 349 -12.16 -32.94 3.44
C ARG A 349 -13.22 -32.15 2.68
N ALA A 350 -13.38 -30.85 2.97
CA ALA A 350 -14.32 -30.00 2.24
C ALA A 350 -13.96 -29.92 0.74
N ILE A 351 -12.68 -29.75 0.42
CA ILE A 351 -12.19 -29.77 -0.97
C ILE A 351 -12.45 -31.13 -1.64
N GLN A 352 -12.22 -32.24 -0.92
CA GLN A 352 -12.52 -33.57 -1.45
C GLN A 352 -14.01 -33.74 -1.81
N CYS A 353 -14.93 -33.20 -1.00
CA CYS A 353 -16.37 -33.22 -1.31
C CYS A 353 -16.69 -32.51 -2.65
N LEU A 354 -15.97 -31.43 -2.99
CA LEU A 354 -16.11 -30.75 -4.28
C LEU A 354 -15.56 -31.61 -5.43
N HIS A 355 -14.38 -32.19 -5.23
CA HIS A 355 -13.74 -33.08 -6.22
C HIS A 355 -14.61 -34.29 -6.54
N ASP A 356 -15.28 -34.86 -5.54
CA ASP A 356 -16.21 -35.99 -5.70
C ASP A 356 -17.45 -35.62 -6.55
N ARG A 357 -17.79 -34.32 -6.65
CA ARG A 357 -18.81 -33.77 -7.57
C ARG A 357 -18.24 -33.30 -8.91
N GLY A 358 -16.94 -33.51 -9.15
CA GLY A 358 -16.23 -33.12 -10.37
C GLY A 358 -15.98 -31.61 -10.49
N VAL A 359 -15.96 -30.89 -9.37
CA VAL A 359 -15.68 -29.44 -9.31
C VAL A 359 -14.31 -29.23 -8.69
N VAL A 360 -13.51 -28.37 -9.32
CA VAL A 360 -12.23 -27.86 -8.80
C VAL A 360 -12.49 -26.44 -8.30
N PHE A 361 -12.06 -26.12 -7.08
CA PHE A 361 -12.37 -24.85 -6.44
C PHE A 361 -11.62 -23.68 -7.07
N GLY A 362 -10.31 -23.84 -7.33
CA GLY A 362 -9.52 -22.90 -8.13
C GLY A 362 -9.04 -21.63 -7.42
N ASP A 363 -9.63 -21.23 -6.29
CA ASP A 363 -9.26 -20.04 -5.51
C ASP A 363 -9.22 -20.29 -4.00
N LEU A 364 -8.53 -21.35 -3.60
CA LEU A 364 -8.40 -21.71 -2.18
C LEU A 364 -7.40 -20.80 -1.47
N HIS A 365 -7.91 -19.94 -0.58
CA HIS A 365 -7.12 -19.17 0.38
C HIS A 365 -7.94 -18.92 1.67
N PRO A 366 -7.30 -18.51 2.79
CA PRO A 366 -7.96 -18.37 4.09
C PRO A 366 -9.16 -17.43 4.17
N ASP A 367 -9.31 -16.46 3.26
CA ASP A 367 -10.49 -15.56 3.27
C ASP A 367 -11.72 -16.20 2.61
N ASN A 368 -11.54 -17.17 1.71
CA ASN A 368 -12.61 -17.93 1.06
C ASN A 368 -13.07 -19.16 1.86
N ILE A 369 -12.58 -19.31 3.09
CA ILE A 369 -12.94 -20.41 4.00
C ILE A 369 -13.61 -19.79 5.24
N LEU A 370 -14.92 -19.92 5.33
CA LEU A 370 -15.69 -19.52 6.50
C LEU A 370 -15.71 -20.65 7.53
N ILE A 371 -15.46 -20.32 8.79
CA ILE A 371 -15.48 -21.26 9.91
C ILE A 371 -16.62 -20.86 10.85
N ASP A 372 -17.60 -21.73 11.01
CA ASP A 372 -18.73 -21.52 11.91
C ASP A 372 -18.38 -21.83 13.38
N ALA A 373 -19.38 -21.73 14.25
CA ALA A 373 -19.23 -21.96 15.69
C ALA A 373 -18.88 -23.42 16.06
N ASP A 374 -19.22 -24.38 15.21
CA ASP A 374 -18.90 -25.81 15.38
C ASP A 374 -17.54 -26.18 14.74
N GLU A 375 -16.78 -25.16 14.32
CA GLU A 375 -15.53 -25.26 13.58
C GLU A 375 -15.64 -26.05 12.28
N HIS A 376 -16.80 -25.99 11.63
CA HIS A 376 -17.03 -26.60 10.32
C HIS A 376 -16.69 -25.60 9.19
N PRO A 377 -15.91 -26.01 8.17
CA PRO A 377 -15.53 -25.12 7.08
C PRO A 377 -16.60 -25.07 5.98
N VAL A 378 -17.00 -23.86 5.60
CA VAL A 378 -17.84 -23.56 4.44
C VAL A 378 -17.03 -22.75 3.44
N LEU A 379 -16.90 -23.27 2.22
CA LEU A 379 -16.18 -22.64 1.12
C LEU A 379 -17.10 -21.65 0.40
N ILE A 380 -16.59 -20.46 0.09
CA ILE A 380 -17.34 -19.39 -0.57
C ILE A 380 -16.60 -18.85 -1.81
N ASP A 381 -17.31 -18.12 -2.66
CA ASP A 381 -16.76 -17.49 -3.88
C ASP A 381 -16.33 -18.50 -4.97
N PHE A 382 -17.32 -19.14 -5.62
CA PHE A 382 -17.07 -20.12 -6.69
C PHE A 382 -16.96 -19.49 -8.08
N GLU A 383 -16.70 -18.18 -8.15
CA GLU A 383 -16.75 -17.41 -9.40
C GLU A 383 -15.67 -17.84 -10.42
N VAL A 384 -14.62 -18.52 -9.95
CA VAL A 384 -13.53 -19.06 -10.77
C VAL A 384 -13.34 -20.58 -10.66
N ALA A 385 -14.27 -21.27 -10.01
CA ALA A 385 -14.27 -22.73 -9.97
C ALA A 385 -14.29 -23.31 -11.39
N THR A 386 -13.76 -24.52 -11.59
CA THR A 386 -13.78 -25.18 -12.91
C THR A 386 -14.30 -26.59 -12.81
N LEU A 387 -14.68 -27.19 -13.94
CA LEU A 387 -15.02 -28.61 -13.95
C LEU A 387 -13.73 -29.43 -14.09
N ALA A 388 -13.60 -30.49 -13.30
CA ALA A 388 -12.39 -31.32 -13.26
C ALA A 388 -12.00 -31.93 -14.63
N GLU A 389 -12.99 -32.17 -15.49
CA GLU A 389 -12.79 -32.69 -16.85
C GLU A 389 -12.17 -31.68 -17.82
N GLN A 390 -12.31 -30.37 -17.55
CA GLN A 390 -11.78 -29.32 -18.41
C GLN A 390 -10.27 -29.17 -18.28
N GLN A 391 -9.67 -29.62 -17.17
CA GLN A 391 -8.26 -29.40 -16.84
C GLN A 391 -7.86 -27.92 -17.03
N ALA A 392 -8.78 -27.02 -16.70
CA ALA A 392 -8.58 -25.59 -16.87
C ALA A 392 -7.72 -25.01 -15.74
N ARG A 393 -7.16 -23.82 -16.02
CA ARG A 393 -6.49 -22.99 -15.02
C ARG A 393 -7.46 -21.91 -14.55
N SER A 394 -7.39 -21.55 -13.28
CA SER A 394 -8.16 -20.42 -12.76
C SER A 394 -7.61 -19.10 -13.31
N ALA A 395 -8.52 -18.20 -13.70
CA ALA A 395 -8.22 -16.86 -14.21
C ALA A 395 -7.99 -15.84 -13.08
N LEU A 396 -8.45 -16.14 -11.87
CA LEU A 396 -8.18 -15.35 -10.67
C LEU A 396 -7.70 -16.29 -9.58
N ALA A 397 -6.63 -15.89 -8.91
CA ALA A 397 -6.21 -16.56 -7.69
C ALA A 397 -5.44 -15.57 -6.83
N HIS A 398 -5.59 -15.71 -5.52
CA HIS A 398 -4.76 -14.97 -4.57
C HIS A 398 -3.26 -15.22 -4.88
N PRO A 399 -2.41 -14.19 -5.09
CA PRO A 399 -1.04 -14.35 -5.57
C PRO A 399 -0.18 -15.37 -4.80
N GLY A 400 -0.36 -15.49 -3.48
CA GLY A 400 0.31 -16.49 -2.63
C GLY A 400 -0.15 -17.95 -2.78
N TYR A 401 -1.19 -18.21 -3.56
CA TYR A 401 -1.81 -19.52 -3.77
C TYR A 401 -1.92 -19.91 -5.25
N VAL A 402 -1.47 -19.03 -6.17
CA VAL A 402 -1.50 -19.28 -7.62
C VAL A 402 -0.62 -20.50 -7.95
N PRO A 403 -1.18 -21.56 -8.55
CA PRO A 403 -0.40 -22.71 -8.98
C PRO A 403 0.46 -22.36 -10.21
N PRO A 404 1.67 -22.92 -10.32
CA PRO A 404 2.47 -22.84 -11.54
C PRO A 404 1.75 -23.48 -12.75
N PRO A 405 2.14 -23.14 -13.99
CA PRO A 405 1.39 -23.50 -15.20
C PRO A 405 1.22 -25.01 -15.45
N ASP A 406 2.07 -25.84 -14.86
CA ASP A 406 2.07 -27.30 -14.97
C ASP A 406 1.04 -28.01 -14.07
N ARG A 407 0.41 -27.27 -13.14
CA ARG A 407 -0.59 -27.79 -12.20
C ARG A 407 -1.97 -27.24 -12.56
N GLN A 408 -2.85 -28.11 -13.03
CA GLN A 408 -4.18 -27.78 -13.53
C GLN A 408 -5.24 -28.70 -12.92
N GLY A 409 -6.52 -28.32 -13.01
CA GLY A 409 -7.61 -29.10 -12.42
C GLY A 409 -7.39 -29.38 -10.93
N ILE A 410 -7.61 -30.63 -10.50
CA ILE A 410 -7.49 -31.05 -9.09
C ILE A 410 -6.09 -30.75 -8.50
N GLU A 411 -5.03 -30.81 -9.31
CA GLU A 411 -3.67 -30.53 -8.83
C GLU A 411 -3.47 -29.05 -8.46
N ALA A 412 -4.29 -28.13 -9.00
CA ALA A 412 -4.31 -26.74 -8.58
C ALA A 412 -4.82 -26.59 -7.13
N ASP A 413 -5.91 -27.27 -6.78
CA ASP A 413 -6.44 -27.25 -5.40
C ASP A 413 -5.47 -27.93 -4.41
N ARG A 414 -4.80 -29.01 -4.84
CA ARG A 414 -3.76 -29.66 -4.02
C ARG A 414 -2.58 -28.74 -3.76
N TYR A 415 -2.15 -28.00 -4.77
CA TYR A 415 -1.13 -26.97 -4.60
C TYR A 415 -1.57 -25.89 -3.59
N ALA A 416 -2.79 -25.38 -3.74
CA ALA A 416 -3.31 -24.37 -2.82
C ALA A 416 -3.48 -24.90 -1.38
N LEU A 417 -3.88 -26.16 -1.19
CA LEU A 417 -3.89 -26.84 0.12
C LEU A 417 -2.49 -26.94 0.72
N ALA A 418 -1.47 -27.25 -0.10
CA ALA A 418 -0.09 -27.27 0.36
C ALA A 418 0.41 -25.86 0.76
N CYS A 419 0.07 -24.83 -0.02
CA CYS A 419 0.33 -23.44 0.36
C CYS A 419 -0.40 -23.07 1.66
N LEU A 420 -1.63 -23.53 1.87
CA LEU A 420 -2.39 -23.31 3.10
C LEU A 420 -1.71 -23.99 4.30
N ALA A 421 -1.19 -25.20 4.13
CA ALA A 421 -0.45 -25.91 5.18
C ALA A 421 0.77 -25.12 5.67
N LEU A 422 1.49 -24.44 4.78
CA LEU A 422 2.55 -23.51 5.18
C LEU A 422 1.97 -22.18 5.72
N GLY A 423 0.95 -21.64 5.07
CA GLY A 423 0.34 -20.34 5.36
C GLY A 423 -0.28 -20.23 6.74
N LEU A 424 -0.77 -21.35 7.31
CA LEU A 424 -1.25 -21.40 8.70
C LEU A 424 -0.13 -21.18 9.72
N PHE A 425 1.14 -21.43 9.38
CA PHE A 425 2.29 -21.26 10.29
C PHE A 425 3.27 -20.18 9.87
N ALA A 426 3.18 -19.73 8.62
CA ALA A 426 4.03 -18.69 8.05
C ALA A 426 3.16 -17.68 7.30
N PRO A 427 2.18 -17.05 7.99
CA PRO A 427 1.15 -16.27 7.33
C PRO A 427 1.79 -15.12 6.55
N GLN A 428 1.18 -14.75 5.41
CA GLN A 428 1.68 -13.77 4.42
C GLN A 428 3.06 -14.07 3.79
N THR A 429 3.94 -14.87 4.39
CA THR A 429 5.27 -15.18 3.81
C THR A 429 5.21 -16.19 2.67
N THR A 430 4.09 -16.90 2.51
CA THR A 430 3.80 -17.70 1.31
C THR A 430 3.73 -16.84 0.04
N MET A 431 3.52 -15.53 0.16
CA MET A 431 3.67 -14.54 -0.92
C MET A 431 5.04 -14.54 -1.60
N LEU A 432 6.06 -15.07 -0.92
CA LEU A 432 7.43 -15.10 -1.41
C LEU A 432 7.74 -16.35 -2.25
N VAL A 433 6.87 -17.36 -2.22
CA VAL A 433 7.05 -18.61 -2.98
C VAL A 433 7.04 -18.35 -4.50
N PRO A 434 6.16 -17.51 -5.07
CA PRO A 434 6.22 -17.15 -6.49
C PRO A 434 7.52 -16.44 -6.91
N LEU A 435 8.15 -15.69 -6.00
CA LEU A 435 9.43 -15.03 -6.29
C LEU A 435 10.58 -16.04 -6.36
N HIS A 436 10.58 -17.02 -5.43
CA HIS A 436 11.58 -18.08 -5.39
C HIS A 436 10.99 -19.40 -4.85
N PRO A 437 10.75 -20.42 -5.69
CA PRO A 437 10.12 -21.69 -5.27
C PRO A 437 10.84 -22.40 -4.12
N GLY A 438 12.18 -22.33 -4.08
CA GLY A 438 12.99 -22.85 -2.97
C GLY A 438 12.64 -22.24 -1.59
N LYS A 439 11.95 -21.09 -1.54
CA LYS A 439 11.49 -20.48 -0.29
C LYS A 439 10.54 -21.40 0.48
N ALA A 440 9.77 -22.27 -0.18
CA ALA A 440 8.91 -23.24 0.49
C ALA A 440 9.70 -24.17 1.44
N ARG A 441 10.89 -24.65 1.01
CA ARG A 441 11.78 -25.48 1.84
C ARG A 441 12.30 -24.71 3.04
N HIS A 442 12.75 -23.47 2.81
CA HIS A 442 13.25 -22.63 3.89
C HIS A 442 12.14 -22.29 4.91
N LEU A 443 10.92 -22.00 4.45
CA LEU A 443 9.78 -21.79 5.35
C LEU A 443 9.45 -23.04 6.16
N ALA A 444 9.54 -24.23 5.57
CA ALA A 444 9.32 -25.48 6.31
C ALA A 444 10.30 -25.66 7.47
N GLU A 445 11.58 -25.37 7.27
CA GLU A 445 12.57 -25.38 8.35
C GLU A 445 12.18 -24.42 9.47
N LEU A 446 11.87 -23.16 9.13
CA LEU A 446 11.48 -22.13 10.10
C LEU A 446 10.19 -22.49 10.85
N ILE A 447 9.20 -23.09 10.16
CA ILE A 447 7.95 -23.56 10.77
C ILE A 447 8.25 -24.66 11.79
N THR A 448 9.06 -25.66 11.44
CA THR A 448 9.40 -26.77 12.34
C THR A 448 10.30 -26.35 13.52
N GLU A 449 11.03 -25.25 13.38
CA GLU A 449 11.77 -24.63 14.49
C GLU A 449 10.86 -23.84 15.44
N ALA A 450 9.88 -23.13 14.89
CA ALA A 450 9.00 -22.25 15.67
C ALA A 450 7.80 -22.96 16.30
N PHE A 451 7.30 -24.02 15.66
CA PHE A 451 6.08 -24.72 16.08
C PHE A 451 6.32 -26.22 16.23
N PRO A 452 5.68 -26.87 17.22
CA PRO A 452 5.79 -28.31 17.42
C PRO A 452 4.91 -29.10 16.44
N VAL A 453 5.17 -28.97 15.14
CA VAL A 453 4.44 -29.64 14.06
C VAL A 453 5.17 -30.89 13.56
N PRO A 454 4.46 -31.95 13.13
CA PRO A 454 5.10 -33.10 12.51
C PRO A 454 5.80 -32.71 11.21
N LYS A 455 7.12 -32.90 11.16
CA LYS A 455 7.93 -32.57 9.99
C LYS A 455 7.41 -33.19 8.70
N ALA A 456 6.93 -34.44 8.75
CA ALA A 456 6.40 -35.15 7.59
C ALA A 456 5.21 -34.42 6.91
N THR A 457 4.33 -33.79 7.70
CA THR A 457 3.18 -33.04 7.17
C THR A 457 3.64 -31.81 6.40
N ILE A 458 4.66 -31.11 6.91
CA ILE A 458 5.22 -29.93 6.26
C ILE A 458 6.03 -30.33 5.02
N ASP A 459 6.83 -31.40 5.10
CA ASP A 459 7.63 -31.92 3.98
C ASP A 459 6.74 -32.33 2.79
N GLU A 460 5.55 -32.89 3.03
CA GLU A 460 4.56 -33.22 1.99
C GLU A 460 4.05 -31.98 1.26
N ALA A 461 3.73 -30.92 2.01
CA ALA A 461 3.32 -29.64 1.44
C ALA A 461 4.44 -29.03 0.58
N VAL A 462 5.67 -29.06 1.06
CA VAL A 462 6.84 -28.60 0.30
C VAL A 462 7.01 -29.39 -0.99
N ALA A 463 6.92 -30.73 -0.93
CA ALA A 463 7.04 -31.58 -2.12
C ALA A 463 5.99 -31.22 -3.18
N THR A 464 4.76 -30.95 -2.75
CA THR A 464 3.66 -30.53 -3.63
C THR A 464 3.91 -29.15 -4.26
N ILE A 465 4.40 -28.19 -3.47
CA ILE A 465 4.69 -26.83 -3.93
C ILE A 465 5.87 -26.81 -4.90
N THR A 466 6.98 -27.50 -4.58
CA THR A 466 8.16 -27.49 -5.45
C THR A 466 7.98 -28.37 -6.68
N GLY A 467 7.22 -29.47 -6.56
CA GLY A 467 6.99 -30.42 -7.64
C GLY A 467 8.28 -31.10 -8.13
N PRO A 468 8.18 -31.89 -9.21
CA PRO A 468 9.33 -32.65 -9.74
C PRO A 468 10.39 -31.76 -10.40
N ALA A 469 10.01 -30.60 -10.94
CA ALA A 469 10.93 -29.64 -11.57
C ALA A 469 11.68 -28.76 -10.54
N GLY A 470 11.17 -28.60 -9.32
CA GLY A 470 11.79 -27.75 -8.28
C GLY A 470 13.03 -28.34 -7.62
N ALA A 471 13.60 -29.43 -8.15
CA ALA A 471 14.86 -29.99 -7.67
C ALA A 471 16.06 -29.07 -7.99
N ASP A 472 15.99 -28.31 -9.09
CA ASP A 472 17.09 -27.47 -9.58
C ASP A 472 17.10 -26.05 -8.94
N ASP A 473 15.96 -25.53 -8.51
CA ASP A 473 15.81 -24.21 -7.83
C ASP A 473 15.90 -24.32 -6.30
N ALA A 474 17.02 -24.88 -5.81
CA ALA A 474 17.26 -24.98 -4.37
C ALA A 474 17.50 -23.59 -3.76
N PHE A 475 16.88 -23.31 -2.60
CA PHE A 475 17.30 -22.17 -1.79
C PHE A 475 18.77 -22.37 -1.40
N PRO A 476 19.68 -21.41 -1.68
CA PRO A 476 21.09 -21.64 -1.48
C PRO A 476 21.40 -21.96 -0.02
N ALA A 477 21.91 -23.17 0.24
CA ALA A 477 22.23 -23.62 1.60
C ALA A 477 23.31 -22.77 2.27
N GLU A 478 24.14 -22.09 1.47
CA GLU A 478 25.24 -21.22 1.91
C GLU A 478 24.83 -19.73 2.02
N LEU A 479 23.55 -19.37 1.82
CA LEU A 479 23.11 -17.98 1.90
C LEU A 479 23.33 -17.44 3.33
N PRO A 480 24.13 -16.37 3.54
CA PRO A 480 24.38 -15.84 4.88
C PRO A 480 23.14 -15.16 5.46
N VAL A 481 22.34 -15.90 6.22
CA VAL A 481 21.10 -15.38 6.82
C VAL A 481 21.34 -14.74 8.20
N PRO A 482 20.66 -13.63 8.53
CA PRO A 482 20.78 -12.97 9.83
C PRO A 482 20.47 -13.92 11.00
N GLY A 483 21.31 -13.87 12.04
CA GLY A 483 21.16 -14.69 13.24
C GLY A 483 21.67 -16.14 13.12
N ARG A 484 22.09 -16.58 11.92
CA ARG A 484 22.85 -17.84 11.72
C ARG A 484 24.27 -17.59 11.21
N ALA A 485 24.46 -16.62 10.32
CA ALA A 485 25.77 -16.20 9.82
C ALA A 485 26.32 -14.98 10.59
N SER A 486 27.63 -14.73 10.47
CA SER A 486 28.26 -13.58 11.12
C SER A 486 27.84 -12.26 10.46
N TRP A 487 27.84 -11.17 11.23
CA TRP A 487 27.48 -9.84 10.72
C TRP A 487 28.28 -9.43 9.47
N PRO A 488 29.62 -9.61 9.39
CA PRO A 488 30.36 -9.28 8.17
C PRO A 488 29.89 -10.05 6.92
N GLU A 489 29.53 -11.32 7.06
CA GLU A 489 29.03 -12.15 5.95
C GLU A 489 27.65 -11.70 5.48
N VAL A 490 26.73 -11.45 6.44
CA VAL A 490 25.38 -10.95 6.17
C VAL A 490 25.44 -9.56 5.51
N ARG A 491 26.25 -8.65 6.07
CA ARG A 491 26.48 -7.31 5.50
C ARG A 491 26.97 -7.41 4.06
N ALA A 492 27.95 -8.26 3.79
CA ALA A 492 28.49 -8.44 2.45
C ALA A 492 27.43 -9.02 1.49
N ALA A 493 26.61 -9.97 1.94
CA ALA A 493 25.55 -10.56 1.13
C ALA A 493 24.47 -9.54 0.75
N ILE A 494 24.01 -8.71 1.70
CA ILE A 494 23.03 -7.65 1.42
C ILE A 494 23.62 -6.59 0.49
N THR A 495 24.87 -6.20 0.72
CA THR A 495 25.57 -5.23 -0.13
C THR A 495 25.68 -5.69 -1.57
N ARG A 496 26.01 -6.97 -1.81
CA ARG A 496 26.05 -7.54 -3.16
C ARG A 496 24.71 -7.45 -3.87
N ALA A 497 23.61 -7.75 -3.17
CA ALA A 497 22.27 -7.67 -3.75
C ALA A 497 21.89 -6.22 -4.11
N ILE A 498 22.17 -5.25 -3.23
CA ILE A 498 21.91 -3.82 -3.47
C ILE A 498 22.70 -3.32 -4.69
N VAL A 499 24.00 -3.61 -4.75
CA VAL A 499 24.87 -3.17 -5.85
C VAL A 499 24.48 -3.84 -7.17
N ALA A 500 24.15 -5.14 -7.14
CA ALA A 500 23.71 -5.86 -8.34
C ALA A 500 22.38 -5.38 -8.90
N ALA A 501 21.54 -4.71 -8.09
CA ALA A 501 20.26 -4.15 -8.52
C ALA A 501 20.35 -2.69 -8.98
N ALA A 502 21.51 -2.04 -8.86
CA ALA A 502 21.66 -0.62 -9.23
C ALA A 502 21.52 -0.40 -10.74
N THR A 503 20.83 0.67 -11.12
CA THR A 503 20.55 1.09 -12.51
C THR A 503 21.09 2.51 -12.76
N PRO A 504 22.41 2.74 -12.74
CA PRO A 504 23.01 4.07 -12.88
C PRO A 504 22.74 4.76 -14.23
N GLU A 505 22.30 3.99 -15.24
CA GLU A 505 21.88 4.47 -16.55
C GLU A 505 20.51 5.16 -16.57
N ARG A 506 19.71 5.00 -15.51
CA ARG A 506 18.38 5.62 -15.40
C ARG A 506 18.49 6.99 -14.73
N ASP A 507 17.64 7.92 -15.16
CA ASP A 507 17.55 9.27 -14.57
C ASP A 507 16.41 9.37 -13.52
N ASP A 508 15.46 8.42 -13.50
CA ASP A 508 14.31 8.43 -12.58
C ASP A 508 14.60 7.75 -11.23
N ARG A 509 15.46 6.72 -11.21
CA ARG A 509 15.89 6.00 -9.99
C ARG A 509 17.28 5.38 -10.15
N LEU A 510 18.00 5.25 -9.04
CA LEU A 510 19.28 4.53 -9.00
C LEU A 510 19.16 3.09 -8.48
N PHE A 511 18.34 2.89 -7.44
CA PHE A 511 18.11 1.58 -6.86
C PHE A 511 16.61 1.28 -6.90
N PRO A 512 16.20 0.06 -7.28
CA PRO A 512 14.80 -0.29 -7.28
C PRO A 512 14.26 -0.45 -5.85
N GLY A 513 13.22 0.32 -5.52
CA GLY A 513 12.54 0.29 -4.23
C GLY A 513 11.02 0.14 -4.32
N ASP A 514 10.33 0.72 -3.35
CA ASP A 514 8.88 0.93 -3.32
C ASP A 514 8.37 1.81 -4.47
N ILE A 515 7.10 1.68 -4.85
CA ILE A 515 6.49 2.47 -5.93
C ILE A 515 6.55 3.98 -5.67
N SER A 516 6.67 4.40 -4.41
CA SER A 516 6.87 5.80 -4.00
C SER A 516 8.12 6.45 -4.62
N GLN A 517 9.10 5.65 -5.07
CA GLN A 517 10.28 6.15 -5.77
C GLN A 517 9.95 6.90 -7.08
N PHE A 518 8.78 6.62 -7.67
CA PHE A 518 8.34 7.23 -8.93
C PHE A 518 7.63 8.59 -8.75
N GLN A 519 7.40 9.02 -7.51
CA GLN A 519 6.91 10.37 -7.22
C GLN A 519 8.05 11.41 -7.37
N PRO A 520 7.74 12.70 -7.59
CA PRO A 520 8.77 13.75 -7.64
C PRO A 520 9.66 13.74 -6.39
N GLY A 521 10.97 13.52 -6.58
CA GLY A 521 11.95 13.38 -5.48
C GLY A 521 12.09 11.98 -4.89
N GLY A 522 11.19 11.04 -5.21
CA GLY A 522 11.20 9.68 -4.68
C GLY A 522 12.48 8.91 -4.99
N GLY A 523 12.99 9.00 -6.23
CA GLY A 523 14.19 8.28 -6.68
C GLY A 523 15.50 8.76 -6.04
N VAL A 524 15.54 9.97 -5.48
CA VAL A 524 16.72 10.53 -4.80
C VAL A 524 16.59 10.57 -3.28
N GLY A 525 15.36 10.54 -2.75
CA GLY A 525 15.04 10.74 -1.33
C GLY A 525 15.63 9.72 -0.37
N LEU A 526 15.46 9.97 0.93
CA LEU A 526 16.04 9.16 2.00
C LEU A 526 15.23 7.89 2.30
N ALA A 527 13.90 7.89 2.16
CA ALA A 527 13.07 6.70 2.41
C ALA A 527 13.15 5.68 1.27
N HIS A 528 12.85 6.12 0.04
CA HIS A 528 12.64 5.24 -1.11
C HIS A 528 13.72 5.37 -2.21
N GLY A 529 14.64 6.32 -2.06
CA GLY A 529 15.58 6.71 -3.10
C GLY A 529 17.06 6.47 -2.77
N ALA A 530 17.91 6.98 -3.65
CA ALA A 530 19.35 6.79 -3.60
C ALA A 530 20.00 7.26 -2.28
N ALA A 531 19.56 8.39 -1.72
CA ALA A 531 20.15 8.92 -0.49
C ALA A 531 20.02 7.92 0.69
N GLY A 532 18.88 7.24 0.80
CA GLY A 532 18.65 6.22 1.84
C GLY A 532 19.59 5.04 1.74
N VAL A 533 19.74 4.52 0.52
CA VAL A 533 20.59 3.36 0.24
C VAL A 533 22.06 3.71 0.50
N LEU A 534 22.53 4.85 -0.01
CA LEU A 534 23.91 5.31 0.19
C LEU A 534 24.22 5.60 1.66
N TYR A 535 23.25 6.16 2.39
CA TYR A 535 23.37 6.35 3.83
C TYR A 535 23.58 5.01 4.56
N ALA A 536 22.72 4.01 4.31
CA ALA A 536 22.84 2.70 4.93
C ALA A 536 24.19 2.03 4.61
N LEU A 537 24.63 2.09 3.35
CA LEU A 537 25.92 1.52 2.93
C LEU A 537 27.10 2.20 3.63
N ASN A 538 27.12 3.54 3.66
CA ASN A 538 28.18 4.32 4.31
C ASN A 538 28.25 4.02 5.81
N ARG A 539 27.12 4.16 6.51
CA ARG A 539 27.07 4.04 7.98
C ARG A 539 27.43 2.65 8.48
N THR A 540 27.05 1.60 7.74
CA THR A 540 27.33 0.20 8.13
C THR A 540 28.70 -0.31 7.70
N GLY A 541 29.52 0.53 7.06
CA GLY A 541 30.83 0.15 6.55
C GLY A 541 30.75 -0.87 5.41
N ALA A 542 29.66 -0.87 4.64
CA ALA A 542 29.47 -1.75 3.48
C ALA A 542 30.26 -1.30 2.24
N GLY A 543 30.73 -0.06 2.22
CA GLY A 543 31.55 0.50 1.15
C GLY A 543 31.08 1.90 0.73
N ARG A 544 31.89 2.55 -0.10
CA ARG A 544 31.56 3.82 -0.77
C ARG A 544 31.68 3.63 -2.27
N PHE A 545 30.73 4.21 -2.99
CA PHE A 545 30.55 4.05 -4.43
C PHE A 545 30.48 5.44 -5.06
N PRO A 546 31.62 6.06 -5.39
CA PRO A 546 31.66 7.45 -5.88
C PRO A 546 30.76 7.70 -7.10
N GLU A 547 30.61 6.70 -7.98
CA GLU A 547 29.71 6.76 -9.13
C GLU A 547 28.24 6.95 -8.75
N TYR A 548 27.81 6.39 -7.61
CA TYR A 548 26.45 6.52 -7.09
C TYR A 548 26.27 7.83 -6.33
N ASP A 549 27.32 8.28 -5.62
CA ASP A 549 27.36 9.60 -4.99
C ASP A 549 27.21 10.69 -6.07
N ASP A 550 27.92 10.58 -7.19
CA ASP A 550 27.82 11.50 -8.33
C ASP A 550 26.45 11.43 -9.01
N TRP A 551 25.84 10.25 -9.11
CA TRP A 551 24.46 10.11 -9.58
C TRP A 551 23.50 10.89 -8.68
N LEU A 552 23.58 10.72 -7.36
CA LEU A 552 22.70 11.45 -6.42
C LEU A 552 22.88 12.97 -6.58
N ARG A 553 24.12 13.45 -6.65
CA ARG A 553 24.43 14.88 -6.80
C ARG A 553 23.88 15.46 -8.10
N LYS A 554 24.00 14.71 -9.21
CA LYS A 554 23.45 15.10 -10.52
C LYS A 554 21.93 15.27 -10.48
N HIS A 555 21.21 14.38 -9.80
CA HIS A 555 19.74 14.37 -9.83
C HIS A 555 19.11 15.18 -8.69
N ALA A 556 19.83 15.44 -7.59
CA ALA A 556 19.39 16.28 -6.47
C ALA A 556 19.18 17.78 -6.81
N VAL A 557 19.40 18.17 -8.06
CA VAL A 557 19.22 19.55 -8.55
C VAL A 557 17.87 19.77 -9.23
N ASP A 558 17.07 18.73 -9.39
CA ASP A 558 15.76 18.82 -10.05
C ASP A 558 14.81 19.75 -9.25
N PRO A 559 14.28 20.82 -9.86
CA PRO A 559 13.36 21.75 -9.20
C PRO A 559 12.02 21.13 -8.80
N ALA A 560 11.65 19.95 -9.32
CA ALA A 560 10.45 19.24 -8.92
C ALA A 560 10.55 18.58 -7.53
N ILE A 561 11.77 18.42 -7.00
CA ILE A 561 12.01 17.80 -5.69
C ILE A 561 11.54 18.76 -4.60
N ARG A 562 10.69 18.25 -3.71
CA ARG A 562 10.09 19.04 -2.63
C ARG A 562 10.99 19.09 -1.39
N PRO A 563 10.77 20.06 -0.48
CA PRO A 563 11.33 20.01 0.86
C PRO A 563 10.69 18.87 1.66
N GLY A 564 11.52 18.08 2.34
CA GLY A 564 11.10 16.94 3.15
C GLY A 564 12.33 16.18 3.65
N LEU A 565 12.25 15.53 4.81
CA LEU A 565 13.39 14.80 5.37
C LEU A 565 13.50 13.39 4.76
N TYR A 566 12.39 12.70 4.57
CA TYR A 566 12.41 11.33 4.06
C TYR A 566 12.10 11.23 2.57
N ASP A 567 11.36 12.18 2.01
CA ASP A 567 10.92 12.21 0.61
C ASP A 567 11.42 13.46 -0.16
N GLY A 568 12.39 14.20 0.39
CA GLY A 568 12.76 15.50 -0.16
C GLY A 568 14.20 15.95 0.06
N LEU A 569 14.45 17.21 -0.31
CA LEU A 569 15.78 17.83 -0.36
C LEU A 569 16.48 17.90 1.00
N HIS A 570 15.75 17.94 2.12
CA HIS A 570 16.40 17.96 3.45
C HIS A 570 17.06 16.62 3.75
N GLY A 571 16.44 15.49 3.39
CA GLY A 571 17.07 14.17 3.49
C GLY A 571 18.31 14.05 2.63
N VAL A 572 18.19 14.48 1.38
CA VAL A 572 19.31 14.48 0.43
C VAL A 572 20.47 15.33 0.96
N ALA A 573 20.19 16.55 1.46
CA ALA A 573 21.21 17.40 2.06
C ALA A 573 21.90 16.77 3.26
N TYR A 574 21.15 16.12 4.16
CA TYR A 574 21.72 15.42 5.31
C TYR A 574 22.70 14.32 4.87
N VAL A 575 22.30 13.51 3.87
CA VAL A 575 23.13 12.43 3.36
C VAL A 575 24.34 12.96 2.61
N LEU A 576 24.21 13.98 1.77
CA LEU A 576 25.35 14.59 1.08
C LEU A 576 26.39 15.13 2.08
N ASP A 577 25.96 15.73 3.19
CA ASP A 577 26.84 16.17 4.26
C ASP A 577 27.55 14.99 4.97
N ASP A 578 26.82 13.92 5.33
CA ASP A 578 27.38 12.69 5.91
C ASP A 578 28.35 11.99 4.94
N LEU A 579 28.10 12.10 3.64
CA LEU A 579 28.96 11.57 2.58
C LEU A 579 30.20 12.46 2.33
N GLY A 580 30.28 13.67 2.88
CA GLY A 580 31.41 14.60 2.75
C GLY A 580 31.25 15.71 1.69
N TYR A 581 30.09 15.81 1.05
CA TYR A 581 29.76 16.80 0.01
C TYR A 581 29.02 18.01 0.60
N ARG A 582 29.71 18.73 1.51
CA ARG A 582 29.13 19.84 2.27
C ARG A 582 28.50 20.94 1.40
N GLN A 583 29.13 21.31 0.30
CA GLN A 583 28.61 22.38 -0.57
C GLN A 583 27.33 21.94 -1.28
N ASP A 584 27.31 20.74 -1.87
CA ASP A 584 26.11 20.19 -2.51
C ASP A 584 24.94 20.07 -1.51
N ALA A 585 25.24 19.75 -0.25
CA ALA A 585 24.24 19.75 0.83
C ALA A 585 23.66 21.14 1.12
N LEU A 586 24.50 22.18 1.18
CA LEU A 586 24.04 23.56 1.38
C LEU A 586 23.21 24.06 0.19
N ASP A 587 23.61 23.73 -1.04
CA ASP A 587 22.86 24.08 -2.25
C ASP A 587 21.47 23.41 -2.27
N ALA A 588 21.37 22.15 -1.82
CA ALA A 588 20.09 21.46 -1.68
C ALA A 588 19.18 22.11 -0.62
N LEU A 589 19.75 22.56 0.51
CA LEU A 589 19.00 23.30 1.54
C LEU A 589 18.51 24.66 1.05
N GLU A 590 19.34 25.39 0.29
CA GLU A 590 18.94 26.68 -0.28
C GLU A 590 17.74 26.51 -1.22
N ARG A 591 17.78 25.50 -2.10
CA ARG A 591 16.64 25.14 -2.97
C ARG A 591 15.40 24.75 -2.16
N GLY A 592 15.58 23.93 -1.12
CA GLY A 592 14.49 23.50 -0.25
C GLY A 592 13.82 24.68 0.47
N LEU A 593 14.59 25.67 0.94
CA LEU A 593 14.06 26.87 1.59
C LEU A 593 13.41 27.86 0.61
N ALA A 594 13.83 27.87 -0.66
CA ALA A 594 13.24 28.69 -1.70
C ALA A 594 11.91 28.12 -2.24
N ALA A 595 11.69 26.81 -2.10
CA ALA A 595 10.49 26.15 -2.59
C ALA A 595 9.26 26.49 -1.71
N PRO A 596 8.13 26.90 -2.31
CA PRO A 596 6.91 27.17 -1.55
C PRO A 596 6.33 25.88 -0.95
N LEU A 597 6.01 25.93 0.35
CA LEU A 597 5.32 24.86 1.08
C LEU A 597 3.92 25.36 1.49
N PRO A 598 2.89 25.24 0.63
CA PRO A 598 1.54 25.59 1.03
C PRO A 598 1.04 24.60 2.09
N ALA A 599 0.87 25.07 3.33
CA ALA A 599 0.38 24.31 4.49
C ALA A 599 1.14 22.99 4.75
N PRO A 600 2.41 23.05 5.22
CA PRO A 600 3.18 21.83 5.48
C PRO A 600 2.61 21.06 6.67
N GLU A 601 2.69 19.72 6.60
CA GLU A 601 2.37 18.83 7.71
C GLU A 601 3.35 19.04 8.89
N LEU A 602 2.98 18.61 10.10
CA LEU A 602 3.85 18.73 11.28
C LEU A 602 4.85 17.57 11.42
N GLY A 603 4.56 16.41 10.80
CA GLY A 603 5.31 15.17 10.97
C GLY A 603 6.80 15.24 10.56
N MET A 604 7.51 14.16 10.86
CA MET A 604 8.94 14.01 10.54
C MET A 604 9.20 13.62 9.08
N HIS A 605 8.28 12.95 8.41
CA HIS A 605 8.49 12.41 7.05
C HIS A 605 8.73 13.51 6.01
N SER A 606 7.65 14.21 5.66
CA SER A 606 7.61 15.31 4.70
C SER A 606 7.42 16.68 5.37
N GLY A 607 7.18 16.68 6.68
CA GLY A 607 6.68 17.82 7.43
C GLY A 607 7.76 18.67 8.12
N LEU A 608 7.26 19.68 8.84
CA LEU A 608 8.07 20.69 9.53
C LEU A 608 9.01 20.09 10.58
N ALA A 609 8.64 19.01 11.27
CA ALA A 609 9.53 18.41 12.26
C ALA A 609 10.81 17.87 11.62
N GLY A 610 10.71 17.18 10.48
CA GLY A 610 11.86 16.66 9.75
C GLY A 610 12.75 17.76 9.18
N ILE A 611 12.11 18.79 8.59
CA ILE A 611 12.78 20.00 8.09
C ILE A 611 13.54 20.70 9.24
N GLY A 612 12.88 20.92 10.37
CA GLY A 612 13.45 21.59 11.54
C GLY A 612 14.62 20.83 12.15
N LEU A 613 14.53 19.49 12.23
CA LEU A 613 15.62 18.64 12.72
C LEU A 613 16.87 18.78 11.85
N ASN A 614 16.69 18.80 10.53
CA ASN A 614 17.82 18.98 9.63
C ASN A 614 18.37 20.41 9.69
N LEU A 615 17.52 21.44 9.74
CA LEU A 615 17.99 22.81 9.91
C LEU A 615 18.78 23.00 11.22
N LEU A 616 18.37 22.33 12.31
CA LEU A 616 19.14 22.29 13.56
C LEU A 616 20.52 21.65 13.37
N HIS A 617 20.62 20.55 12.60
CA HIS A 617 21.91 19.92 12.26
C HIS A 617 22.88 20.92 11.62
N PHE A 618 22.37 21.75 10.69
CA PHE A 618 23.15 22.78 10.00
C PHE A 618 23.21 24.15 10.71
N ALA A 619 22.73 24.28 11.95
CA ALA A 619 22.63 25.57 12.68
C ALA A 619 23.98 26.27 13.01
N GLY A 620 25.11 25.66 12.63
CA GLY A 620 26.40 26.35 12.55
C GLY A 620 26.37 27.53 11.57
N GLU A 621 25.59 27.43 10.50
CA GLU A 621 25.35 28.52 9.54
C GLU A 621 24.31 29.50 10.09
N PRO A 622 24.61 30.82 10.21
CA PRO A 622 23.70 31.78 10.84
C PRO A 622 22.30 31.87 10.20
N GLY A 623 22.23 31.78 8.86
CA GLY A 623 20.97 31.82 8.13
C GLY A 623 20.09 30.60 8.42
N LEU A 624 20.70 29.41 8.49
CA LEU A 624 19.99 28.15 8.74
C LEU A 624 19.55 28.04 10.21
N ARG A 625 20.31 28.61 11.14
CA ARG A 625 19.89 28.75 12.55
C ARG A 625 18.58 29.51 12.68
N THR A 626 18.49 30.67 12.01
CA THR A 626 17.28 31.50 12.04
C THR A 626 16.09 30.75 11.42
N ALA A 627 16.32 30.02 10.32
CA ALA A 627 15.30 29.18 9.70
C ALA A 627 14.83 28.06 10.65
N ALA A 628 15.74 27.40 11.36
CA ALA A 628 15.40 26.36 12.33
C ALA A 628 14.50 26.89 13.45
N THR A 629 14.83 28.04 14.04
CA THR A 629 14.00 28.67 15.08
C THR A 629 12.59 28.97 14.58
N ARG A 630 12.44 29.56 13.38
CA ARG A 630 11.11 29.82 12.80
C ARG A 630 10.29 28.55 12.61
N VAL A 631 10.92 27.45 12.19
CA VAL A 631 10.22 26.17 12.02
C VAL A 631 9.78 25.62 13.38
N ILE A 632 10.62 25.70 14.41
CA ILE A 632 10.27 25.28 15.77
C ILE A 632 9.07 26.07 16.29
N ASP A 633 9.09 27.40 16.14
CA ASP A 633 7.98 28.28 16.56
C ASP A 633 6.68 27.91 15.82
N GLN A 634 6.75 27.69 14.50
CA GLN A 634 5.58 27.26 13.72
C GLN A 634 5.01 25.90 14.17
N VAL A 635 5.88 24.94 14.54
CA VAL A 635 5.43 23.64 15.05
C VAL A 635 4.82 23.81 16.45
N ALA A 636 5.40 24.64 17.31
CA ALA A 636 4.89 24.94 18.64
C ALA A 636 3.49 25.60 18.58
N ASP A 637 3.31 26.59 17.71
CA ASP A 637 2.05 27.32 17.54
C ASP A 637 0.92 26.42 17.02
N ARG A 638 1.25 25.38 16.23
CA ARG A 638 0.28 24.49 15.57
C ARG A 638 0.03 23.17 16.29
N LEU A 639 0.83 22.81 17.30
CA LEU A 639 0.74 21.51 17.98
C LEU A 639 -0.64 21.30 18.66
N GLY A 640 -1.20 22.35 19.24
CA GLY A 640 -2.44 22.27 20.01
C GLY A 640 -2.27 21.58 21.38
N ARG A 641 -3.40 21.22 21.99
CA ARG A 641 -3.51 20.53 23.29
C ARG A 641 -3.62 19.02 23.12
N VAL A 642 -3.49 18.29 24.23
CA VAL A 642 -3.64 16.82 24.24
C VAL A 642 -5.02 16.37 23.75
N ASP A 643 -6.08 17.10 24.09
CA ASP A 643 -7.46 16.71 23.73
C ASP A 643 -7.92 17.22 22.35
N ASP A 644 -7.05 17.94 21.63
CA ASP A 644 -7.34 18.42 20.26
C ASP A 644 -7.19 17.29 19.23
N VAL A 645 -6.74 16.10 19.66
CA VAL A 645 -6.56 14.93 18.81
C VAL A 645 -7.57 13.82 19.12
N PRO A 646 -7.99 13.04 18.10
CA PRO A 646 -8.91 11.93 18.29
C PRO A 646 -8.28 10.77 19.08
N GLU A 647 -9.10 9.82 19.51
CA GLU A 647 -8.67 8.59 20.19
C GLU A 647 -8.26 7.47 19.22
N THR A 648 -8.51 7.67 17.92
CA THR A 648 -8.14 6.76 16.84
C THR A 648 -7.23 7.47 15.85
N SER A 649 -6.25 6.74 15.32
CA SER A 649 -5.29 7.22 14.34
C SER A 649 -5.67 6.80 12.91
N GLY A 650 -5.41 7.67 11.93
CA GLY A 650 -5.58 7.36 10.52
C GLY A 650 -7.03 7.33 10.04
N GLU A 651 -7.23 6.87 8.81
CA GLU A 651 -8.50 6.97 8.07
C GLU A 651 -8.95 8.43 7.92
N ALA A 652 -10.06 8.81 8.54
CA ALA A 652 -10.56 10.18 8.56
C ALA A 652 -9.80 11.07 9.56
N ASN A 653 -8.93 10.49 10.40
CA ASN A 653 -8.23 11.19 11.47
C ASN A 653 -6.74 11.38 11.16
N PRO A 654 -6.10 12.41 11.73
CA PRO A 654 -4.64 12.54 11.68
C PRO A 654 -3.90 11.31 12.21
N ARG A 655 -2.79 10.98 11.55
CA ARG A 655 -1.94 9.84 11.88
C ARG A 655 -1.14 10.08 13.16
N ALA A 656 -0.79 8.98 13.84
CA ALA A 656 0.02 8.97 15.06
C ALA A 656 1.42 8.42 14.75
N GLY A 657 2.34 8.49 15.72
CA GLY A 657 3.66 7.88 15.61
C GLY A 657 4.75 8.84 15.15
N LEU A 658 5.93 8.29 14.85
CA LEU A 658 7.15 9.05 14.64
C LEU A 658 7.15 9.87 13.35
N MET A 659 6.70 9.28 12.25
CA MET A 659 6.87 9.89 10.92
C MET A 659 5.78 10.90 10.59
N PHE A 660 4.54 10.61 10.98
CA PHE A 660 3.38 11.44 10.61
C PHE A 660 2.64 12.03 11.82
N GLY A 661 2.83 11.45 13.01
CA GLY A 661 2.18 11.89 14.24
C GLY A 661 2.99 12.88 15.07
N SER A 662 2.56 13.05 16.31
CA SER A 662 3.09 14.07 17.23
C SER A 662 4.47 13.70 17.79
N SER A 663 4.89 12.43 17.72
CA SER A 663 6.23 12.00 18.14
C SER A 663 7.35 12.62 17.29
N GLY A 664 7.11 12.95 16.02
CA GLY A 664 8.03 13.73 15.19
C GLY A 664 8.31 15.13 15.75
N PRO A 665 7.28 15.97 15.96
CA PRO A 665 7.38 17.22 16.71
C PRO A 665 8.04 17.09 18.08
N ALA A 666 7.69 16.06 18.87
CA ALA A 666 8.32 15.81 20.17
C ALA A 666 9.84 15.65 20.05
N LEU A 667 10.31 14.89 19.05
CA LEU A 667 11.73 14.73 18.78
C LEU A 667 12.40 16.06 18.38
N LEU A 668 11.76 16.87 17.55
CA LEU A 668 12.25 18.21 17.22
C LEU A 668 12.44 19.06 18.48
N PHE A 669 11.43 19.13 19.35
CA PHE A 669 11.50 19.90 20.59
C PHE A 669 12.57 19.38 21.54
N LEU A 670 12.75 18.06 21.65
CA LEU A 670 13.85 17.47 22.43
C LEU A 670 15.22 17.89 21.91
N ARG A 671 15.45 17.82 20.59
CA ARG A 671 16.73 18.23 19.99
C ARG A 671 16.97 19.74 20.08
N ALA A 672 15.91 20.54 20.03
CA ALA A 672 15.99 21.98 20.25
C ALA A 672 16.35 22.29 21.72
N TYR A 673 15.69 21.62 22.68
CA TYR A 673 15.97 21.73 24.11
C TYR A 673 17.42 21.37 24.44
N GLU A 674 17.94 20.27 23.88
CA GLU A 674 19.33 19.84 24.09
C GLU A 674 20.36 20.92 23.69
N ARG A 675 19.98 21.88 22.83
CA ARG A 675 20.83 22.98 22.39
C ARG A 675 20.55 24.30 23.10
N SER A 676 19.28 24.61 23.38
CA SER A 676 18.87 25.89 23.97
C SER A 676 18.81 25.87 25.50
N GLY A 677 18.50 24.72 26.10
CA GLY A 677 18.17 24.57 27.51
C GLY A 677 16.76 25.07 27.89
N ASP A 678 15.93 25.46 26.91
CA ASP A 678 14.58 25.99 27.17
C ASP A 678 13.60 24.89 27.59
N THR A 679 13.24 24.88 28.86
CA THR A 679 12.34 23.87 29.44
C THR A 679 10.91 23.93 28.89
N GLY A 680 10.48 25.02 28.26
CA GLY A 680 9.18 25.10 27.59
C GLY A 680 9.08 24.13 26.40
N LEU A 681 10.20 23.84 25.74
CA LEU A 681 10.26 22.82 24.68
C LEU A 681 10.03 21.41 25.23
N LEU A 682 10.43 21.13 26.48
CA LEU A 682 10.09 19.86 27.14
C LEU A 682 8.58 19.76 27.44
N ASP A 683 7.92 20.88 27.75
CA ASP A 683 6.46 20.87 27.97
C ASP A 683 5.70 20.57 26.66
N LEU A 684 6.17 21.13 25.55
CA LEU A 684 5.65 20.83 24.20
C LEU A 684 5.93 19.38 23.80
N ALA A 685 7.13 18.86 24.05
CA ALA A 685 7.46 17.45 23.80
C ALA A 685 6.56 16.50 24.60
N ALA A 686 6.27 16.82 25.87
CA ALA A 686 5.37 16.04 26.71
C ALA A 686 3.92 16.05 26.20
N THR A 687 3.45 17.21 25.71
CA THR A 687 2.12 17.37 25.11
C THR A 687 2.00 16.52 23.85
N ALA A 688 3.00 16.60 22.98
CA ALA A 688 3.06 15.84 21.73
C ALA A 688 3.09 14.32 21.97
N LEU A 689 3.85 13.84 22.95
CA LEU A 689 3.85 12.42 23.32
C LEU A 689 2.49 11.96 23.85
N ARG A 690 1.82 12.77 24.68
CA ARG A 690 0.48 12.45 25.18
C ARG A 690 -0.59 12.44 24.09
N GLN A 691 -0.47 13.28 23.07
CA GLN A 691 -1.35 13.22 21.89
C GLN A 691 -1.25 11.86 21.17
N ASP A 692 -0.05 11.33 20.99
CA ASP A 692 0.13 10.00 20.37
C ASP A 692 -0.35 8.88 21.30
N LEU A 693 -0.09 8.98 22.62
CA LEU A 693 -0.58 8.00 23.60
C LEU A 693 -2.12 7.96 23.71
N ARG A 694 -2.80 9.11 23.53
CA ARG A 694 -4.27 9.19 23.47
C ARG A 694 -4.85 8.35 22.33
N ARG A 695 -4.06 8.09 21.28
CA ARG A 695 -4.44 7.26 20.12
C ARG A 695 -4.01 5.80 20.26
N CYS A 696 -3.59 5.37 21.46
CA CYS A 696 -3.19 4.00 21.72
C CYS A 696 -4.25 3.24 22.52
N SER A 697 -4.40 1.95 22.23
CA SER A 697 -5.22 1.00 22.98
C SER A 697 -4.36 -0.07 23.63
N ARG A 698 -4.73 -0.51 24.82
CA ARG A 698 -4.06 -1.62 25.53
C ARG A 698 -4.79 -2.94 25.28
N ASP A 699 -4.04 -3.99 24.98
CA ASP A 699 -4.58 -5.35 24.82
C ASP A 699 -4.41 -6.22 26.07
N ASP A 700 -4.97 -7.44 26.04
CA ASP A 700 -4.93 -8.41 27.14
C ASP A 700 -3.52 -8.90 27.49
N SER A 701 -2.56 -8.75 26.56
CA SER A 701 -1.15 -9.04 26.79
C SER A 701 -0.40 -7.86 27.42
N GLY A 702 -1.10 -6.76 27.70
CA GLY A 702 -0.57 -5.54 28.30
C GLY A 702 0.27 -4.72 27.34
N MET A 703 0.29 -5.02 26.04
CA MET A 703 0.92 -4.18 25.04
C MET A 703 0.08 -2.93 24.83
N LEU A 704 0.76 -1.79 24.64
CA LEU A 704 0.13 -0.54 24.23
C LEU A 704 0.41 -0.34 22.73
N GLN A 705 -0.63 -0.18 21.93
CA GLN A 705 -0.50 -0.08 20.48
C GLN A 705 -1.34 1.03 19.89
N VAL A 706 -0.83 1.68 18.84
CA VAL A 706 -1.58 2.71 18.09
C VAL A 706 -2.84 2.07 17.52
N ASN A 707 -3.99 2.68 17.81
CA ASN A 707 -5.31 2.18 17.45
C ASN A 707 -5.83 2.89 16.20
N GLN A 708 -6.11 2.12 15.14
CA GLN A 708 -6.74 2.63 13.91
C GLN A 708 -8.24 2.34 13.84
N GLY A 709 -8.86 1.91 14.95
CA GLY A 709 -10.29 1.55 15.01
C GLY A 709 -10.59 0.13 14.54
N TRP A 710 -9.94 -0.33 13.48
CA TRP A 710 -10.10 -1.69 12.93
C TRP A 710 -8.90 -2.61 13.16
N ARG A 711 -7.73 -2.05 13.50
CA ARG A 711 -6.51 -2.78 13.86
C ARG A 711 -5.62 -1.97 14.80
N THR A 712 -4.59 -2.62 15.32
CA THR A 712 -3.50 -1.97 16.06
C THR A 712 -2.18 -2.02 15.28
N LEU A 713 -1.32 -1.00 15.45
CA LEU A 713 -0.03 -0.89 14.78
C LEU A 713 1.17 -0.88 15.75
N PRO A 714 2.09 -1.85 15.65
CA PRO A 714 3.29 -1.91 16.49
C PRO A 714 4.50 -1.20 15.88
N TYR A 715 4.43 -0.81 14.61
CA TYR A 715 5.59 -0.49 13.77
C TYR A 715 6.29 0.83 14.10
N PHE A 716 7.42 1.07 13.44
CA PHE A 716 8.32 2.18 13.72
C PHE A 716 7.79 3.54 13.23
N GLU A 717 7.16 3.57 12.05
CA GLU A 717 6.71 4.80 11.41
C GLU A 717 5.41 5.36 12.01
N GLU A 718 4.33 4.55 12.05
CA GLU A 718 2.97 4.90 12.55
C GLU A 718 2.53 4.10 13.80
N GLY A 719 3.47 3.49 14.53
CA GLY A 719 3.13 2.55 15.60
C GLY A 719 3.87 2.76 16.92
N SER A 720 3.66 1.81 17.83
CA SER A 720 4.20 1.84 19.19
C SER A 720 5.71 2.04 19.26
N ALA A 721 6.45 1.40 18.36
CA ALA A 721 7.91 1.40 18.41
C ALA A 721 8.50 2.81 18.18
N GLY A 722 7.91 3.59 17.27
CA GLY A 722 8.31 4.98 17.04
C GLY A 722 8.03 5.87 18.25
N ILE A 723 6.85 5.72 18.86
CA ILE A 723 6.46 6.48 20.06
C ILE A 723 7.40 6.13 21.23
N ALA A 724 7.64 4.83 21.46
CA ALA A 724 8.51 4.35 22.53
C ALA A 724 9.92 4.94 22.44
N LEU A 725 10.45 5.06 21.22
CA LEU A 725 11.78 5.60 20.96
C LEU A 725 11.89 7.07 21.40
N VAL A 726 10.93 7.91 21.04
CA VAL A 726 10.97 9.34 21.41
C VAL A 726 10.65 9.53 22.90
N LEU A 727 9.72 8.73 23.43
CA LEU A 727 9.33 8.77 24.84
C LEU A 727 10.51 8.39 25.75
N ASP A 728 11.29 7.36 25.41
CA ASP A 728 12.49 7.03 26.19
C ASP A 728 13.49 8.20 26.26
N ARG A 729 13.71 8.91 25.15
CA ARG A 729 14.58 10.10 25.12
C ARG A 729 14.05 11.20 26.03
N TYR A 730 12.74 11.43 26.00
CA TYR A 730 12.09 12.40 26.87
C TYR A 730 12.36 12.10 28.35
N LEU A 731 12.19 10.84 28.77
CA LEU A 731 12.36 10.43 30.16
C LEU A 731 13.80 10.55 30.68
N ARG A 732 14.80 10.58 29.79
CA ARG A 732 16.20 10.87 30.17
C ARG A 732 16.40 12.32 30.63
N HIS A 733 15.55 13.24 30.16
CA HIS A 733 15.60 14.66 30.50
C HIS A 733 14.63 15.04 31.61
N ARG A 734 13.43 14.45 31.64
CA ARG A 734 12.41 14.71 32.66
C ARG A 734 11.68 13.44 33.08
N PRO A 735 11.76 13.01 34.36
CA PRO A 735 11.03 11.86 34.84
C PRO A 735 9.53 12.15 34.89
N ASP A 736 8.73 11.16 34.48
CA ASP A 736 7.27 11.20 34.46
C ASP A 736 6.74 9.77 34.63
N GLU A 737 5.98 9.49 35.70
CA GLU A 737 5.54 8.14 36.05
C GLU A 737 4.53 7.57 35.05
N GLU A 738 3.61 8.40 34.54
CA GLU A 738 2.60 8.03 33.55
C GLU A 738 3.27 7.62 32.24
N LEU A 739 4.21 8.45 31.77
CA LEU A 739 4.96 8.17 30.54
C LEU A 739 5.87 6.95 30.70
N ALA A 740 6.49 6.75 31.87
CA ALA A 740 7.32 5.56 32.13
C ALA A 740 6.51 4.24 32.11
N GLU A 741 5.28 4.25 32.65
CA GLU A 741 4.37 3.12 32.55
C GLU A 741 3.95 2.86 31.09
N ALA A 742 3.60 3.91 30.36
CA ALA A 742 3.27 3.81 28.93
C ALA A 742 4.45 3.25 28.11
N LEU A 743 5.67 3.71 28.35
CA LEU A 743 6.88 3.21 27.70
C LEU A 743 7.08 1.71 27.91
N THR A 744 6.87 1.24 29.13
CA THR A 744 6.99 -0.19 29.47
C THR A 744 5.99 -1.03 28.67
N ALA A 745 4.78 -0.51 28.45
CA ALA A 745 3.74 -1.16 27.68
C ALA A 745 4.00 -1.12 26.16
N LEU A 746 4.47 0.02 25.63
CA LEU A 746 4.80 0.18 24.21
C LEU A 746 5.95 -0.75 23.80
N ARG A 747 6.98 -0.90 24.64
CA ARG A 747 8.16 -1.72 24.34
C ARG A 747 7.88 -3.21 24.20
N ARG A 748 6.76 -3.71 24.72
CA ARG A 748 6.44 -5.15 24.62
C ARG A 748 6.33 -5.64 23.18
N VAL A 749 6.02 -4.78 22.22
CA VAL A 749 5.97 -5.15 20.79
C VAL A 749 7.30 -5.65 20.24
N THR A 750 8.44 -5.27 20.84
CA THR A 750 9.76 -5.75 20.40
C THR A 750 10.04 -7.21 20.81
N ARG A 751 9.15 -7.82 21.60
CA ARG A 751 9.24 -9.23 22.03
C ARG A 751 8.35 -10.16 21.23
N CYS A 752 7.61 -9.64 20.24
CA CYS A 752 6.80 -10.45 19.34
C CYS A 752 7.69 -11.18 18.30
N GLY A 753 7.33 -12.42 18.00
CA GLY A 753 8.08 -13.27 17.07
C GLY A 753 7.75 -13.06 15.59
N TYR A 754 6.62 -12.45 15.27
CA TYR A 754 6.11 -12.34 13.89
C TYR A 754 5.65 -10.92 13.53
N PHE A 755 5.99 -10.52 12.31
CA PHE A 755 5.57 -9.28 11.67
C PHE A 755 5.31 -9.55 10.19
N VAL A 756 4.30 -8.90 9.61
CA VAL A 756 3.93 -9.10 8.20
C VAL A 756 5.09 -8.69 7.29
N GLN A 757 5.72 -7.55 7.57
CA GLN A 757 6.74 -6.95 6.73
C GLN A 757 8.13 -6.98 7.38
N PRO A 758 9.21 -7.02 6.59
CA PRO A 758 10.58 -7.00 7.11
C PRO A 758 11.16 -5.59 7.25
N GLY A 759 10.55 -4.59 6.59
CA GLY A 759 11.10 -3.24 6.40
C GLY A 759 11.35 -2.43 7.68
N LEU A 760 12.02 -1.29 7.51
CA LEU A 760 12.42 -0.42 8.61
C LEU A 760 11.26 0.43 9.13
N PHE A 761 10.41 0.94 8.25
CA PHE A 761 9.28 1.79 8.63
C PHE A 761 8.12 0.95 9.13
N MET A 762 7.66 0.06 8.26
CA MET A 762 6.62 -0.93 8.54
C MET A 762 7.26 -2.31 8.50
N GLY A 763 7.71 -2.81 9.65
CA GLY A 763 8.23 -4.17 9.73
C GLY A 763 9.28 -4.41 10.80
N ARG A 764 9.80 -5.64 10.77
CA ARG A 764 10.71 -6.20 11.76
C ARG A 764 12.00 -5.38 11.94
N ALA A 765 12.58 -4.82 10.87
CA ALA A 765 13.79 -4.00 10.99
C ALA A 765 13.56 -2.75 11.85
N GLY A 766 12.38 -2.15 11.79
CA GLY A 766 11.99 -1.05 12.69
C GLY A 766 11.93 -1.46 14.16
N LEU A 767 11.45 -2.68 14.44
CA LEU A 767 11.42 -3.23 15.79
C LEU A 767 12.82 -3.55 16.30
N ILE A 768 13.74 -4.01 15.44
CA ILE A 768 15.16 -4.18 15.79
C ILE A 768 15.74 -2.83 16.23
N ALA A 769 15.54 -1.78 15.43
CA ALA A 769 16.05 -0.44 15.73
C ALA A 769 15.51 0.08 17.09
N ALA A 770 14.21 -0.10 17.35
CA ALA A 770 13.60 0.29 18.62
C ALA A 770 14.11 -0.56 19.81
N ALA A 771 14.33 -1.86 19.62
CA ALA A 771 14.86 -2.75 20.64
C ALA A 771 16.29 -2.36 21.04
N VAL A 772 17.18 -2.13 20.05
CA VAL A 772 18.56 -1.66 20.27
C VAL A 772 18.59 -0.41 21.13
N ASP A 773 17.79 0.59 20.75
CA ASP A 773 17.78 1.88 21.42
C ASP A 773 17.28 1.79 22.88
N SER A 774 16.36 0.87 23.15
CA SER A 774 15.87 0.59 24.51
C SER A 774 16.81 -0.28 25.34
N GLY A 775 17.92 -0.78 24.77
CA GLY A 775 18.78 -1.78 25.41
C GLY A 775 18.08 -3.15 25.59
N GLY A 776 17.05 -3.42 24.80
CA GLY A 776 16.30 -4.67 24.81
C GLY A 776 16.97 -5.79 23.99
N PRO A 777 16.52 -7.04 24.15
CA PRO A 777 17.04 -8.16 23.37
C PRO A 777 16.68 -8.02 21.89
N THR A 778 17.63 -8.32 21.00
CA THR A 778 17.47 -8.22 19.54
C THR A 778 17.61 -9.56 18.82
N ASP A 779 18.17 -10.57 19.46
CA ASP A 779 18.53 -11.86 18.85
C ASP A 779 17.36 -12.54 18.10
N ASP A 780 16.18 -12.61 18.72
CA ASP A 780 14.99 -13.21 18.09
C ASP A 780 14.45 -12.36 16.93
N LEU A 781 14.52 -11.03 17.06
CA LEU A 781 14.15 -10.13 15.98
C LEU A 781 15.13 -10.25 14.81
N VAL A 782 16.43 -10.39 15.06
CA VAL A 782 17.45 -10.58 14.03
C VAL A 782 17.25 -11.93 13.33
N ARG A 783 17.13 -13.03 14.08
CA ARG A 783 16.85 -14.36 13.52
C ARG A 783 15.55 -14.37 12.71
N GLY A 784 14.54 -13.64 13.17
CA GLY A 784 13.24 -13.55 12.50
C GLY A 784 13.27 -12.90 11.11
N LEU A 785 14.36 -12.26 10.69
CA LEU A 785 14.50 -11.79 9.31
C LEU A 785 14.60 -12.95 8.31
N ALA A 786 14.97 -14.16 8.74
CA ALA A 786 15.01 -15.34 7.89
C ALA A 786 13.64 -15.68 7.25
N TRP A 787 12.54 -15.35 7.93
CA TRP A 787 11.18 -15.50 7.39
C TRP A 787 10.99 -14.76 6.05
N HIS A 788 11.67 -13.64 5.86
CA HIS A 788 11.55 -12.78 4.67
C HIS A 788 12.75 -12.84 3.73
N ALA A 789 13.85 -13.47 4.14
CA ALA A 789 15.08 -13.58 3.36
C ALA A 789 14.87 -14.31 2.02
N LEU A 790 15.36 -13.71 0.93
CA LEU A 790 15.38 -14.25 -0.42
C LEU A 790 16.77 -14.08 -1.06
N PRO A 791 17.27 -15.07 -1.83
CA PRO A 791 18.47 -14.87 -2.63
C PRO A 791 18.15 -13.93 -3.80
N TYR A 792 19.11 -13.09 -4.17
CA TYR A 792 19.04 -12.28 -5.39
C TYR A 792 20.46 -12.09 -5.93
N ALA A 793 20.68 -12.44 -7.19
CA ALA A 793 22.02 -12.65 -7.75
C ALA A 793 22.83 -13.57 -6.80
N ASP A 794 24.01 -13.14 -6.35
CA ASP A 794 24.86 -13.85 -5.38
C ASP A 794 24.77 -13.26 -3.95
N GLY A 795 23.67 -12.54 -3.68
CA GLY A 795 23.44 -11.80 -2.45
C GLY A 795 22.16 -12.19 -1.73
N LEU A 796 21.87 -11.43 -0.66
CA LEU A 796 20.68 -11.56 0.16
C LEU A 796 19.81 -10.30 -0.01
N ALA A 797 18.57 -10.48 -0.44
CA ALA A 797 17.59 -9.40 -0.59
C ALA A 797 16.33 -9.68 0.21
N PHE A 798 15.53 -8.63 0.36
CA PHE A 798 14.26 -8.68 1.08
C PHE A 798 13.13 -8.06 0.28
N PRO A 799 11.90 -8.58 0.43
CA PRO A 799 10.71 -8.03 -0.17
C PRO A 799 10.37 -6.65 0.42
N GLY A 800 9.84 -5.76 -0.42
CA GLY A 800 9.30 -4.46 -0.01
C GLY A 800 7.85 -4.54 0.48
N ASN A 801 7.13 -3.42 0.36
CA ASN A 801 5.70 -3.37 0.70
C ASN A 801 4.89 -4.42 -0.07
N GLN A 802 3.78 -4.89 0.51
CA GLN A 802 2.91 -5.97 0.00
C GLN A 802 3.58 -7.34 -0.22
N LEU A 803 4.89 -7.48 -0.03
CA LEU A 803 5.65 -8.72 -0.27
C LEU A 803 5.61 -9.24 -1.72
N LEU A 804 5.17 -8.43 -2.69
CA LEU A 804 5.02 -8.85 -4.09
C LEU A 804 6.34 -8.77 -4.87
N ARG A 805 7.23 -7.85 -4.49
CA ARG A 805 8.52 -7.61 -5.14
C ARG A 805 9.62 -7.32 -4.11
N LEU A 806 10.87 -7.50 -4.51
CA LEU A 806 12.06 -7.09 -3.78
C LEU A 806 12.15 -5.55 -3.73
N SER A 807 12.76 -5.04 -2.66
CA SER A 807 13.09 -3.62 -2.52
C SER A 807 14.51 -3.46 -1.97
N MET A 808 15.24 -2.49 -2.51
CA MET A 808 16.57 -2.12 -2.05
C MET A 808 16.58 -0.86 -1.19
N ASP A 809 15.43 -0.18 -1.05
CA ASP A 809 15.34 1.11 -0.36
C ASP A 809 15.46 1.01 1.17
N LEU A 810 15.53 2.19 1.81
CA LEU A 810 15.71 2.31 3.26
C LEU A 810 14.43 2.03 4.04
N ALA A 811 13.28 2.49 3.57
CA ALA A 811 12.02 2.41 4.32
C ALA A 811 11.44 1.00 4.36
N THR A 812 11.43 0.33 3.21
CA THR A 812 10.71 -0.94 2.97
C THR A 812 11.66 -2.10 2.74
N GLY A 813 12.87 -1.83 2.24
CA GLY A 813 13.73 -2.83 1.62
C GLY A 813 15.05 -3.16 2.34
N SER A 814 15.96 -3.68 1.54
CA SER A 814 17.22 -4.28 1.99
C SER A 814 18.19 -3.30 2.64
N ALA A 815 18.21 -2.02 2.22
CA ALA A 815 19.02 -1.00 2.88
C ALA A 815 18.52 -0.68 4.31
N GLY A 816 17.20 -0.68 4.52
CA GLY A 816 16.61 -0.52 5.85
C GLY A 816 17.00 -1.63 6.81
N ILE A 817 16.95 -2.87 6.32
CA ILE A 817 17.35 -4.06 7.07
C ILE A 817 18.85 -4.05 7.34
N LEU A 818 19.67 -3.65 6.36
CA LEU A 818 21.11 -3.46 6.55
C LEU A 818 21.39 -2.47 7.69
N LEU A 819 20.71 -1.33 7.71
CA LEU A 819 20.85 -0.31 8.75
C LEU A 819 20.43 -0.85 10.13
N ALA A 820 19.29 -1.55 10.23
CA ALA A 820 18.80 -2.11 11.48
C ALA A 820 19.72 -3.21 12.04
N LEU A 821 20.26 -4.08 11.17
CA LEU A 821 21.27 -5.06 11.56
C LEU A 821 22.56 -4.38 12.00
N GLY A 822 22.97 -3.31 11.32
CA GLY A 822 24.08 -2.49 11.75
C GLY A 822 23.86 -1.88 13.13
N ALA A 823 22.65 -1.45 13.45
CA ALA A 823 22.33 -0.91 14.77
C ALA A 823 22.51 -1.98 15.87
N ALA A 824 22.13 -3.22 15.58
CA ALA A 824 22.18 -4.32 16.54
C ALA A 824 23.56 -5.01 16.64
N LEU A 825 24.31 -5.10 15.54
CA LEU A 825 25.46 -6.01 15.42
C LEU A 825 26.79 -5.33 15.06
N HIS A 826 26.77 -4.08 14.61
CA HIS A 826 28.00 -3.37 14.22
C HIS A 826 28.76 -2.89 15.47
N GLU A 827 30.09 -2.97 15.47
CA GLU A 827 30.94 -2.56 16.61
C GLU A 827 30.71 -1.09 17.02
N GLN A 828 30.43 -0.25 16.03
CA GLN A 828 29.91 1.10 16.21
C GLN A 828 28.44 1.10 15.78
N PRO A 829 27.48 1.04 16.71
CA PRO A 829 26.06 1.01 16.38
C PRO A 829 25.66 2.18 15.51
N VAL A 830 24.94 1.89 14.42
CA VAL A 830 24.37 2.90 13.53
C VAL A 830 22.93 3.21 13.93
N ALA A 831 22.39 4.32 13.45
CA ALA A 831 21.01 4.71 13.67
C ALA A 831 20.49 5.48 12.47
N LEU A 832 19.17 5.67 12.39
CA LEU A 832 18.58 6.65 11.49
C LEU A 832 19.01 8.08 11.85
N PRO A 833 18.95 9.02 10.89
CA PRO A 833 19.22 10.42 11.13
C PRO A 833 18.47 10.94 12.36
N PHE A 834 19.19 11.64 13.24
CA PHE A 834 18.69 12.25 14.48
C PHE A 834 18.23 11.27 15.58
N LEU A 835 18.31 9.95 15.35
CA LEU A 835 17.91 8.93 16.33
C LEU A 835 19.11 8.25 17.02
N GLY A 836 20.35 8.57 16.67
CA GLY A 836 21.53 8.01 17.36
C GLY A 836 21.69 8.48 18.82
N HIS A 837 22.37 7.65 19.63
CA HIS A 837 22.82 8.03 20.97
C HIS A 837 23.82 9.21 20.88
N PRO A 838 23.81 10.17 21.83
CA PRO A 838 24.70 11.35 21.82
C PRO A 838 26.22 11.10 21.90
N SER A 839 26.72 9.87 21.66
CA SER A 839 28.10 9.47 21.94
C SER A 839 28.93 9.05 20.71
N ALA A 840 28.42 9.09 19.47
CA ALA A 840 29.16 8.56 18.31
C ALA A 840 29.35 9.53 17.12
N ALA A 841 28.87 10.77 17.22
CA ALA A 841 29.26 11.85 16.30
C ALA A 841 29.56 13.07 17.16
N GLY A 842 30.74 13.68 16.95
CA GLY A 842 31.35 14.68 17.82
C GLY A 842 30.33 15.64 18.41
N SER A 843 30.15 15.58 19.73
CA SER A 843 29.54 16.66 20.47
C SER A 843 30.30 17.94 20.11
N PRO A 844 29.65 19.00 19.57
CA PRO A 844 30.27 20.30 19.63
C PRO A 844 30.51 20.58 21.11
N SER A 845 31.73 21.00 21.45
CA SER A 845 32.07 21.42 22.81
C SER A 845 30.95 22.29 23.41
N PRO A 846 30.63 22.16 24.72
CA PRO A 846 29.57 22.91 25.39
C PRO A 846 29.94 24.39 25.59
N THR A 847 30.25 25.09 24.51
CA THR A 847 30.66 26.49 24.48
C THR A 847 29.90 27.27 23.42
N SER A 848 28.57 27.21 23.44
CA SER A 848 27.74 28.41 23.27
C SER A 848 26.32 28.08 23.70
N VAL A 849 26.03 28.25 24.99
CA VAL A 849 24.65 28.47 25.44
C VAL A 849 24.12 29.65 24.64
N TRP A 850 22.95 29.49 24.01
CA TRP A 850 22.29 30.56 23.26
C TRP A 850 22.03 31.70 24.24
N LYS A 851 22.82 32.77 24.18
CA LYS A 851 22.48 34.02 24.85
C LYS A 851 21.52 34.76 23.94
N GLU A 852 20.37 35.13 24.51
CA GLU A 852 19.39 36.03 23.90
C GLU A 852 20.07 37.24 23.26
N VAL A 853 19.72 37.52 22.00
CA VAL A 853 19.94 38.81 21.34
C VAL A 853 18.59 39.33 20.87
#